data_AF-A0AAW0MG69-F1
#
_entry.id   AF-A0AAW0MG69-F1
#
_cell.length_a   1.000
_cell.length_b   1.000
_cell.length_c   1.000
_cell.angle_alpha   90.00
_cell.angle_beta   90.00
_cell.angle_gamma   90.00
#
_symmetry.space_group_name_H-M   'P 1'
#
loop_
_entity.id
_entity.type
_entity.pdbx_description
1 polymer ?
#
loop_
_entity_poly.entity_id
_entity_poly.type
_entity_poly.pdbx_seq_one_letter_code
_entity_poly.pdbx_strand_id
1 'polypeptide(L)'
;MELSESVQRGLKLVADPSVFDHHGVSVLLDVSFRSLLSAHGDATVLDHPELKNYDHVLLKQSHTAVVTFILESVKLNTDKSTLSSCLEELSFSAERIELFHSVYEKHKTELVKLLSCIGRRLPEINDVSWRLQYQIKNAQVDKVDEPFYLITLNTENEAGSSEDVNFTCTVEQLQDLVGKLKDAAKSMERASQLWRLDSYSFSADRLPTFIVYTPSDSTIRSRTTRIVPFLVIMHRTTRIKITELNPHLMCVLCGGYFIDATTIIECLHSFCKMCIVRYLETSKYCPICDVQVHKTKPLLNIRSDKTLQDIVYKLVPGLFKNEMKRRRDFYADHPLDASNGTNEDRGEVADEEKRIITDDEIISLSIEFFDPARMGMGPEGKQVKEQLANKRYLQCPAAMTVMHLRKFLRSKMDIPNSYQVDVMYEDEPLKDYYTLMDIAYIYTWRRNGPLPLKYRVRPSCKKMKAGPSEQDGQNSTGRSGPESDSASDKARSPAGAPSTSSSLPSPATVPQSPRPLQTTHGISNVNGTSITSPPTPGRAFTHFTSGNSGANKPRKVTLNGSSSGFEQYQRSRMQFVQTVADLANRPQNTEILQNAGVMSLLRPLMLDVVPSIQQTAALALGRLADHSNDLAEAVVKADILPQLINSLDSQNRFYKKAAAFVLRAVAKHSPEMAESVVLSGGASALVLCLEDFDPGVKEAAAWALGYIARHNACCSGCRCSPLLVLSLQEPEMALKRIAASTLSDICKHTPQLAQTVVDTGAIAHLAQMILNPDAKLKRQVFSALSQICKHSYSLAEMVIEAEIFPAAIACLRDPDEYVRKNVTTLMREVVKQTPELAQLIVNCGGLAAVIDYLGDCRGQMRLPGIMMLGYVAAHNENLAMAVILSKGVPQLALCLSEEPEHYIKAATVWSINQIGHHTPEHAKAVAICNLLPKLLQLYMDANSSEDLQTKSKKTLKSILQKCTYLPALEPLLYDAPSNILKHVVGQFSKILLHDSRARRLFVTSGGLKKVQEIDAEPGSVLQEHINAINSCFPEEIVRYYSPGYSEALLERLESYQPA
;
A
#
# COMPACT_ATOMS: atom_id res chain seq x y z
N MET A 1 -19.34 43.45 8.91
CA MET A 1 -18.75 42.09 8.78
C MET A 1 -17.52 42.20 7.89
N GLU A 2 -16.37 41.63 8.26
CA GLU A 2 -15.14 41.76 7.46
C GLU A 2 -15.12 40.74 6.30
N LEU A 3 -15.41 41.21 5.09
CA LEU A 3 -15.40 40.41 3.87
C LEU A 3 -14.15 40.71 3.04
N SER A 4 -13.52 39.69 2.47
CA SER A 4 -12.37 39.89 1.57
C SER A 4 -12.75 40.67 0.31
N GLU A 5 -11.82 41.45 -0.24
CA GLU A 5 -12.03 42.26 -1.45
C GLU A 5 -12.57 41.43 -2.63
N SER A 6 -12.09 40.18 -2.76
CA SER A 6 -12.57 39.23 -3.79
C SER A 6 -14.06 38.88 -3.65
N VAL A 7 -14.53 38.69 -2.42
CA VAL A 7 -15.95 38.42 -2.11
C VAL A 7 -16.79 39.68 -2.29
N GLN A 8 -16.32 40.83 -1.80
CA GLN A 8 -17.00 42.12 -2.01
C GLN A 8 -17.17 42.42 -3.52
N ARG A 9 -16.16 42.14 -4.34
CA ARG A 9 -16.21 42.31 -5.80
C ARG A 9 -17.20 41.35 -6.46
N GLY A 10 -17.25 40.08 -6.03
CA GLY A 10 -18.22 39.11 -6.52
C GLY A 10 -19.68 39.42 -6.13
N LEU A 11 -19.89 40.00 -4.95
CA LEU A 11 -21.21 40.45 -4.49
C LEU A 11 -21.66 41.74 -5.20
N LYS A 12 -20.76 42.69 -5.46
CA LYS A 12 -21.08 43.90 -6.26
C LYS A 12 -21.53 43.57 -7.69
N LEU A 13 -21.05 42.46 -8.28
CA LEU A 13 -21.58 41.94 -9.55
C LEU A 13 -23.02 41.40 -9.44
N VAL A 14 -23.46 40.93 -8.26
CA VAL A 14 -24.84 40.48 -8.00
C VAL A 14 -25.76 41.67 -7.64
N ALA A 15 -25.20 42.74 -7.08
CA ALA A 15 -25.90 43.99 -6.85
C ALA A 15 -26.31 44.66 -8.18
N ASP A 16 -25.44 44.61 -9.19
CA ASP A 16 -25.61 45.29 -10.48
C ASP A 16 -26.82 44.76 -11.30
N PRO A 17 -27.81 45.62 -11.63
CA PRO A 17 -28.95 45.24 -12.45
C PRO A 17 -28.65 44.95 -13.93
N SER A 18 -27.47 45.33 -14.42
CA SER A 18 -27.03 45.09 -15.80
C SER A 18 -26.34 43.73 -15.99
N VAL A 19 -25.83 43.13 -14.90
CA VAL A 19 -25.14 41.83 -14.91
C VAL A 19 -26.09 40.69 -14.54
N PHE A 20 -26.94 40.89 -13.52
CA PHE A 20 -28.04 39.99 -13.18
C PHE A 20 -29.33 40.78 -13.05
N ASP A 21 -30.40 40.29 -13.68
CA ASP A 21 -31.77 40.77 -13.47
C ASP A 21 -32.37 40.20 -12.18
N HIS A 22 -33.57 40.65 -11.81
CA HIS A 22 -34.20 40.22 -10.55
C HIS A 22 -34.55 38.70 -10.51
N HIS A 23 -34.82 38.07 -11.66
CA HIS A 23 -35.04 36.62 -11.73
C HIS A 23 -33.71 35.88 -11.63
N GLY A 24 -32.68 36.30 -12.39
CA GLY A 24 -31.32 35.74 -12.32
C GLY A 24 -30.74 35.75 -10.91
N VAL A 25 -30.90 36.84 -10.15
CA VAL A 25 -30.48 36.90 -8.73
C VAL A 25 -31.27 35.91 -7.87
N SER A 26 -32.59 35.78 -8.06
CA SER A 26 -33.42 34.83 -7.29
C SER A 26 -33.00 33.38 -7.51
N VAL A 27 -32.77 33.00 -8.77
CA VAL A 27 -32.30 31.66 -9.13
C VAL A 27 -30.88 31.43 -8.59
N LEU A 28 -29.96 32.37 -8.76
CA LEU A 28 -28.59 32.27 -8.25
C LEU A 28 -28.54 32.10 -6.71
N LEU A 29 -29.44 32.75 -5.97
CA LEU A 29 -29.56 32.59 -4.52
C LEU A 29 -30.04 31.19 -4.16
N ASP A 30 -31.19 30.74 -4.67
CA ASP A 30 -31.75 29.41 -4.35
C ASP A 30 -30.78 28.28 -4.76
N VAL A 31 -30.10 28.42 -5.90
CA VAL A 31 -28.98 27.58 -6.37
C VAL A 31 -27.80 27.58 -5.37
N SER A 32 -27.45 28.73 -4.79
CA SER A 32 -26.36 28.85 -3.81
C SER A 32 -26.70 28.24 -2.45
N PHE A 33 -27.94 28.38 -1.97
CA PHE A 33 -28.40 27.71 -0.76
C PHE A 33 -28.50 26.18 -0.96
N ARG A 34 -29.01 25.70 -2.09
CA ARG A 34 -29.02 24.26 -2.44
C ARG A 34 -27.62 23.66 -2.49
N SER A 35 -26.63 24.40 -3.00
CA SER A 35 -25.22 23.99 -3.01
C SER A 35 -24.73 23.66 -1.59
N LEU A 36 -24.94 24.57 -0.64
CA LEU A 36 -24.55 24.43 0.77
C LEU A 36 -25.31 23.34 1.54
N LEU A 37 -26.55 23.05 1.14
CA LEU A 37 -27.38 22.00 1.74
C LEU A 37 -27.13 20.60 1.13
N SER A 38 -26.30 20.50 0.08
CA SER A 38 -26.02 19.23 -0.59
C SER A 38 -24.92 18.41 0.14
N ALA A 39 -25.24 17.17 0.54
CA ALA A 39 -24.32 16.31 1.30
C ALA A 39 -23.11 15.80 0.49
N HIS A 40 -23.15 15.94 -0.84
CA HIS A 40 -22.02 15.75 -1.75
C HIS A 40 -22.06 16.95 -2.69
N GLY A 41 -21.08 17.86 -2.59
CA GLY A 41 -21.11 19.16 -3.28
C GLY A 41 -21.42 19.01 -4.77
N ASP A 42 -22.65 19.32 -5.16
CA ASP A 42 -23.15 19.03 -6.50
C ASP A 42 -22.60 20.05 -7.49
N ALA A 43 -21.50 19.67 -8.13
CA ALA A 43 -20.83 20.54 -9.09
C ALA A 43 -21.69 20.87 -10.34
N THR A 44 -22.85 20.24 -10.55
CA THR A 44 -23.80 20.57 -11.64
C THR A 44 -24.81 21.65 -11.27
N VAL A 45 -24.80 22.16 -10.02
CA VAL A 45 -25.67 23.23 -9.50
C VAL A 45 -25.71 24.49 -10.41
N LEU A 46 -24.60 24.86 -11.06
CA LEU A 46 -24.55 26.01 -11.98
C LEU A 46 -25.03 25.70 -13.42
N ASP A 47 -25.31 24.44 -13.78
CA ASP A 47 -25.81 24.04 -15.10
C ASP A 47 -27.33 24.27 -15.26
N HIS A 48 -27.97 24.97 -14.31
CA HIS A 48 -29.42 25.24 -14.26
C HIS A 48 -29.90 25.93 -15.55
N PRO A 49 -31.01 25.47 -16.19
CA PRO A 49 -31.40 25.93 -17.53
C PRO A 49 -31.59 27.44 -17.65
N GLU A 50 -32.07 28.10 -16.59
CA GLU A 50 -32.31 29.54 -16.56
C GLU A 50 -31.02 30.37 -16.37
N LEU A 51 -29.93 29.77 -15.85
CA LEU A 51 -28.64 30.44 -15.67
C LEU A 51 -27.70 30.30 -16.87
N LYS A 52 -28.09 29.56 -17.93
CA LYS A 52 -27.26 29.33 -19.12
C LYS A 52 -27.03 30.56 -20.01
N ASN A 53 -27.75 31.65 -19.75
CA ASN A 53 -27.69 32.89 -20.55
C ASN A 53 -26.66 33.91 -20.01
N TYR A 54 -26.03 33.66 -18.86
CA TYR A 54 -25.04 34.54 -18.24
C TYR A 54 -23.62 33.98 -18.45
N ASP A 55 -22.60 34.84 -18.41
CA ASP A 55 -21.20 34.40 -18.53
C ASP A 55 -20.83 33.42 -17.40
N HIS A 56 -20.39 32.22 -17.79
CA HIS A 56 -20.01 31.15 -16.89
C HIS A 56 -18.85 31.52 -15.94
N VAL A 57 -17.99 32.46 -16.32
CA VAL A 57 -16.90 32.99 -15.46
C VAL A 57 -17.48 33.89 -14.36
N LEU A 58 -18.29 34.88 -14.74
CA LEU A 58 -18.95 35.78 -13.79
C LEU A 58 -19.89 35.01 -12.85
N LEU A 59 -20.67 34.06 -13.39
CA LEU A 59 -21.59 33.21 -12.62
C LEU A 59 -20.86 32.41 -11.53
N LYS A 60 -19.69 31.84 -11.84
CA LYS A 60 -18.83 31.14 -10.85
C LYS A 60 -18.31 32.09 -9.78
N GLN A 61 -17.83 33.28 -10.16
CA GLN A 61 -17.32 34.28 -9.21
C GLN A 61 -18.43 34.75 -8.25
N SER A 62 -19.59 35.10 -8.79
CA SER A 62 -20.76 35.56 -8.03
C SER A 62 -21.33 34.46 -7.13
N HIS A 63 -21.46 33.21 -7.60
CA HIS A 63 -21.86 32.08 -6.76
C HIS A 63 -20.91 31.88 -5.58
N THR A 64 -19.60 31.88 -5.83
CA THR A 64 -18.58 31.70 -4.78
C THR A 64 -18.65 32.81 -3.72
N ALA A 65 -18.85 34.05 -4.15
CA ALA A 65 -19.00 35.19 -3.25
C ALA A 65 -20.30 35.15 -2.42
N VAL A 66 -21.43 34.79 -3.05
CA VAL A 66 -22.73 34.59 -2.37
C VAL A 66 -22.64 33.46 -1.35
N VAL A 67 -22.10 32.29 -1.72
CA VAL A 67 -21.90 31.14 -0.82
C VAL A 67 -21.02 31.52 0.39
N THR A 68 -19.95 32.29 0.16
CA THR A 68 -19.07 32.75 1.25
C THR A 68 -19.78 33.72 2.19
N PHE A 69 -20.57 34.67 1.66
CA PHE A 69 -21.36 35.62 2.46
C PHE A 69 -22.42 34.91 3.31
N ILE A 70 -23.12 33.91 2.74
CA ILE A 70 -24.10 33.09 3.46
C ILE A 70 -23.44 32.39 4.65
N LEU A 71 -22.31 31.71 4.44
CA LEU A 71 -21.62 30.99 5.51
C LEU A 71 -21.15 31.90 6.65
N GLU A 72 -20.58 33.06 6.34
CA GLU A 72 -20.13 34.00 7.39
C GLU A 72 -21.31 34.64 8.12
N SER A 73 -22.41 34.96 7.43
CA SER A 73 -23.64 35.47 8.04
C SER A 73 -24.26 34.47 9.02
N VAL A 74 -24.35 33.18 8.64
CA VAL A 74 -24.85 32.11 9.53
C VAL A 74 -23.91 31.91 10.72
N LYS A 75 -22.60 31.87 10.49
CA LYS A 75 -21.56 31.71 11.51
C LYS A 75 -21.55 32.82 12.57
N LEU A 76 -21.93 34.04 12.18
CA LEU A 76 -22.08 35.20 13.06
C LEU A 76 -23.51 35.35 13.61
N ASN A 77 -24.44 34.42 13.28
CA ASN A 77 -25.88 34.51 13.54
C ASN A 77 -26.46 35.90 13.23
N THR A 78 -26.10 36.45 12.06
CA THR A 78 -26.40 37.84 11.70
C THR A 78 -27.90 38.09 11.64
N ASP A 79 -28.32 39.22 12.21
CA ASP A 79 -29.69 39.71 12.24
C ASP A 79 -30.05 40.51 10.97
N LYS A 80 -31.33 40.85 10.80
CA LYS A 80 -31.79 41.57 9.61
C LYS A 80 -31.10 42.94 9.43
N SER A 81 -30.88 43.70 10.50
CA SER A 81 -30.32 45.05 10.40
C SER A 81 -28.85 45.02 9.96
N THR A 82 -28.04 44.15 10.56
CA THR A 82 -26.63 43.98 10.19
C THR A 82 -26.48 43.39 8.78
N LEU A 83 -27.35 42.44 8.40
CA LEU A 83 -27.33 41.84 7.05
C LEU A 83 -27.72 42.86 5.98
N SER A 84 -28.78 43.65 6.19
CA SER A 84 -29.16 44.74 5.27
C SER A 84 -28.05 45.77 5.13
N SER A 85 -27.49 46.26 6.24
CA SER A 85 -26.40 47.25 6.23
C SER A 85 -25.17 46.74 5.45
N CYS A 86 -24.78 45.48 5.61
CA CYS A 86 -23.67 44.89 4.85
C CYS A 86 -23.97 44.72 3.35
N LEU A 87 -25.24 44.61 2.92
CA LEU A 87 -25.63 44.55 1.51
C LEU A 87 -25.84 45.95 0.89
N GLU A 88 -26.27 46.93 1.69
CA GLU A 88 -26.37 48.35 1.30
C GLU A 88 -24.97 48.94 1.00
N GLU A 89 -23.96 48.63 1.83
CA GLU A 89 -22.54 48.97 1.56
C GLU A 89 -22.00 48.32 0.27
N LEU A 90 -22.61 47.20 -0.15
CA LEU A 90 -22.31 46.50 -1.40
C LEU A 90 -23.24 46.90 -2.56
N SER A 91 -24.02 47.98 -2.38
CA SER A 91 -24.89 48.61 -3.38
C SER A 91 -26.10 47.78 -3.85
N PHE A 92 -26.57 46.83 -3.04
CA PHE A 92 -27.82 46.10 -3.34
C PHE A 92 -29.05 47.02 -3.22
N SER A 93 -29.99 46.88 -4.15
CA SER A 93 -31.31 47.51 -4.04
C SER A 93 -32.16 46.85 -2.96
N ALA A 94 -33.02 47.61 -2.28
CA ALA A 94 -33.86 47.11 -1.18
C ALA A 94 -34.68 45.85 -1.53
N GLU A 95 -35.20 45.76 -2.77
CA GLU A 95 -35.90 44.57 -3.28
C GLU A 95 -35.00 43.32 -3.28
N ARG A 96 -33.73 43.45 -3.71
CA ARG A 96 -32.74 42.36 -3.68
C ARG A 96 -32.30 42.02 -2.25
N ILE A 97 -32.31 42.98 -1.33
CA ILE A 97 -32.00 42.75 0.09
C ILE A 97 -33.13 41.97 0.76
N GLU A 98 -34.40 42.34 0.55
CA GLU A 98 -35.55 41.57 1.05
C GLU A 98 -35.61 40.16 0.41
N LEU A 99 -35.27 40.03 -0.87
CA LEU A 99 -35.12 38.73 -1.53
C LEU A 99 -34.01 37.88 -0.86
N PHE A 100 -32.82 38.44 -0.65
CA PHE A 100 -31.72 37.76 0.01
C PHE A 100 -32.10 37.33 1.42
N HIS A 101 -32.68 38.24 2.20
CA HIS A 101 -33.14 37.99 3.57
C HIS A 101 -34.23 36.91 3.63
N SER A 102 -35.17 36.93 2.68
CA SER A 102 -36.24 35.92 2.58
C SER A 102 -35.71 34.51 2.32
N VAL A 103 -34.77 34.36 1.38
CA VAL A 103 -34.12 33.06 1.11
C VAL A 103 -33.17 32.65 2.24
N TYR A 104 -32.50 33.61 2.88
CA TYR A 104 -31.64 33.39 4.03
C TYR A 104 -32.41 32.84 5.23
N GLU A 105 -33.44 33.53 5.75
CA GLU A 105 -34.22 33.04 6.89
C GLU A 105 -34.94 31.70 6.59
N LYS A 106 -35.38 31.47 5.34
CA LYS A 106 -35.93 30.19 4.88
C LYS A 106 -34.98 29.00 5.09
N HIS A 107 -33.67 29.19 4.95
CA HIS A 107 -32.66 28.11 5.03
C HIS A 107 -31.66 28.24 6.20
N LYS A 108 -31.70 29.35 6.95
CA LYS A 108 -30.83 29.64 8.11
C LYS A 108 -30.85 28.51 9.13
N THR A 109 -32.03 28.00 9.48
CA THR A 109 -32.20 26.92 10.46
C THR A 109 -31.55 25.60 10.00
N GLU A 110 -31.60 25.28 8.71
CA GLU A 110 -30.97 24.10 8.12
C GLU A 110 -29.43 24.25 8.09
N LEU A 111 -28.93 25.44 7.72
CA LEU A 111 -27.50 25.74 7.69
C LEU A 111 -26.88 25.83 9.09
N VAL A 112 -27.56 26.44 10.07
CA VAL A 112 -27.14 26.43 11.49
C VAL A 112 -27.01 24.99 11.98
N LYS A 113 -27.96 24.11 11.63
CA LYS A 113 -27.93 22.69 12.02
C LYS A 113 -26.80 21.90 11.35
N LEU A 114 -26.47 22.20 10.10
CA LEU A 114 -25.31 21.63 9.41
C LEU A 114 -23.99 22.10 10.04
N LEU A 115 -23.89 23.39 10.36
CA LEU A 115 -22.69 23.98 10.97
C LEU A 115 -22.52 23.59 12.45
N SER A 116 -23.60 23.37 13.21
CA SER A 116 -23.52 22.89 14.60
C SER A 116 -23.04 21.44 14.71
N CYS A 117 -23.22 20.63 13.67
CA CYS A 117 -22.59 19.31 13.56
C CYS A 117 -21.07 19.36 13.32
N ILE A 118 -20.51 20.56 13.06
CA ILE A 118 -19.09 20.77 12.68
C ILE A 118 -18.38 21.66 13.73
N GLY A 119 -19.08 22.63 14.31
CA GLY A 119 -18.56 23.57 15.30
C GLY A 119 -18.51 23.02 16.74
N ARG A 120 -17.67 23.63 17.58
CA ARG A 120 -17.59 23.36 19.03
C ARG A 120 -17.95 24.61 19.83
N ARG A 121 -19.17 24.68 20.35
CA ARG A 121 -19.62 25.63 21.38
C ARG A 121 -20.34 24.83 22.48
N LEU A 122 -20.38 25.32 23.71
CA LEU A 122 -20.97 24.63 24.86
C LEU A 122 -22.44 25.08 25.06
N PRO A 123 -23.35 24.19 25.52
CA PRO A 123 -24.75 24.55 25.81
C PRO A 123 -24.90 25.50 27.01
N GLU A 124 -26.03 26.20 27.08
CA GLU A 124 -26.41 27.07 28.19
C GLU A 124 -27.30 26.32 29.19
N ILE A 125 -27.05 26.44 30.51
CA ILE A 125 -27.76 25.66 31.54
C ILE A 125 -28.94 26.47 32.09
N ASN A 126 -30.16 26.01 31.84
CA ASN A 126 -31.39 26.73 32.18
C ASN A 126 -31.98 26.32 33.55
N ASP A 127 -31.99 25.02 33.87
CA ASP A 127 -32.63 24.49 35.08
C ASP A 127 -31.91 23.23 35.58
N VAL A 128 -32.14 22.85 36.85
CA VAL A 128 -31.49 21.71 37.51
C VAL A 128 -32.51 20.91 38.31
N SER A 129 -32.98 19.80 37.73
CA SER A 129 -33.83 18.83 38.43
C SER A 129 -32.98 17.70 39.03
N TRP A 130 -33.41 17.13 40.15
CA TRP A 130 -32.68 16.05 40.82
C TRP A 130 -33.61 15.05 41.50
N ARG A 131 -33.14 13.80 41.64
CA ARG A 131 -33.83 12.75 42.41
C ARG A 131 -32.85 11.82 43.12
N LEU A 132 -33.24 11.39 44.31
CA LEU A 132 -32.54 10.36 45.08
C LEU A 132 -32.91 8.96 44.55
N GLN A 133 -31.92 8.07 44.37
CA GLN A 133 -32.15 6.67 44.00
C GLN A 133 -31.60 5.70 45.05
N TYR A 134 -32.36 4.65 45.35
CA TYR A 134 -31.98 3.54 46.23
C TYR A 134 -31.94 2.22 45.42
N GLN A 135 -31.02 1.32 45.76
CA GLN A 135 -30.92 -0.02 45.14
C GLN A 135 -31.77 -1.07 45.87
N ILE A 136 -32.08 -2.17 45.16
CA ILE A 136 -32.74 -3.37 45.70
C ILE A 136 -31.68 -4.46 45.94
N LYS A 137 -31.76 -5.15 47.09
CA LYS A 137 -30.77 -6.16 47.54
C LYS A 137 -30.61 -7.36 46.59
N ASN A 138 -29.39 -7.89 46.56
CA ASN A 138 -29.08 -9.27 46.20
C ASN A 138 -28.53 -10.02 47.45
N ALA A 139 -28.53 -11.36 47.44
CA ALA A 139 -28.48 -12.18 48.65
C ALA A 139 -27.08 -12.64 49.14
N GLN A 140 -25.99 -11.95 48.76
CA GLN A 140 -24.61 -12.43 49.05
C GLN A 140 -23.62 -11.38 49.60
N VAL A 141 -23.97 -10.10 49.69
CA VAL A 141 -23.18 -9.07 50.37
C VAL A 141 -24.14 -8.19 51.18
N ASP A 142 -23.71 -7.73 52.36
CA ASP A 142 -24.55 -6.86 53.19
C ASP A 142 -24.60 -5.40 52.71
N LYS A 143 -25.50 -4.62 53.32
CA LYS A 143 -25.90 -3.29 52.84
C LYS A 143 -24.71 -2.32 52.74
N VAL A 144 -24.65 -1.60 51.63
CA VAL A 144 -24.06 -0.26 51.56
C VAL A 144 -25.22 0.70 51.25
N ASP A 145 -25.82 1.28 52.29
CA ASP A 145 -26.95 2.21 52.17
C ASP A 145 -26.45 3.64 51.91
N GLU A 146 -25.73 3.87 50.79
CA GLU A 146 -25.29 5.23 50.42
C GLU A 146 -26.27 5.90 49.42
N PRO A 147 -26.69 7.15 49.67
CA PRO A 147 -27.65 7.87 48.84
C PRO A 147 -26.98 8.46 47.58
N PHE A 148 -27.38 7.95 46.40
CA PHE A 148 -26.94 8.49 45.11
C PHE A 148 -28.00 9.41 44.49
N TYR A 149 -27.55 10.59 44.06
CA TYR A 149 -28.40 11.61 43.46
C TYR A 149 -28.22 11.57 41.94
N LEU A 150 -29.30 11.34 41.20
CA LEU A 150 -29.33 11.63 39.77
C LEU A 150 -29.64 13.11 39.61
N ILE A 151 -28.71 13.85 39.01
CA ILE A 151 -28.84 15.25 38.64
C ILE A 151 -29.11 15.32 37.14
N THR A 152 -30.02 16.21 36.76
CA THR A 152 -30.44 16.46 35.39
C THR A 152 -30.34 17.97 35.17
N LEU A 153 -29.30 18.40 34.45
CA LEU A 153 -29.15 19.79 34.02
C LEU A 153 -29.93 19.96 32.72
N ASN A 154 -31.01 20.72 32.73
CA ASN A 154 -31.77 21.03 31.53
C ASN A 154 -31.00 22.15 30.81
N THR A 155 -30.47 21.87 29.61
CA THR A 155 -29.64 22.83 28.86
C THR A 155 -30.30 23.23 27.56
N GLU A 156 -30.35 24.53 27.24
CA GLU A 156 -30.70 24.95 25.88
C GLU A 156 -29.43 25.07 25.02
N ASN A 157 -29.51 24.46 23.84
CA ASN A 157 -28.70 24.91 22.71
C ASN A 157 -29.39 26.11 22.05
N GLU A 158 -28.63 26.98 21.38
CA GLU A 158 -29.11 28.20 20.66
C GLU A 158 -30.23 27.95 19.62
N ALA A 159 -30.58 26.68 19.34
CA ALA A 159 -31.70 26.26 18.51
C ALA A 159 -33.04 26.12 19.25
N GLY A 160 -33.13 26.48 20.54
CA GLY A 160 -34.35 26.35 21.35
C GLY A 160 -34.70 24.91 21.74
N SER A 161 -33.70 24.02 21.77
CA SER A 161 -33.85 22.61 22.11
C SER A 161 -33.28 22.34 23.50
N SER A 162 -34.16 22.04 24.46
CA SER A 162 -33.75 21.50 25.76
C SER A 162 -33.14 20.11 25.60
N GLU A 163 -31.85 19.98 25.87
CA GLU A 163 -31.14 18.72 26.04
C GLU A 163 -30.77 18.53 27.51
N ASP A 164 -31.20 17.40 28.07
CA ASP A 164 -31.10 17.12 29.51
C ASP A 164 -29.80 16.35 29.82
N VAL A 165 -28.79 17.04 30.35
CA VAL A 165 -27.50 16.45 30.73
C VAL A 165 -27.66 15.72 32.08
N ASN A 166 -27.74 14.39 31.99
CA ASN A 166 -27.99 13.49 33.12
C ASN A 166 -26.70 12.86 33.67
N PHE A 167 -26.45 12.96 34.97
CA PHE A 167 -25.36 12.26 35.66
C PHE A 167 -25.70 11.92 37.12
N THR A 168 -25.02 10.93 37.68
CA THR A 168 -25.20 10.52 39.09
C THR A 168 -24.00 10.92 39.94
N CYS A 169 -24.25 11.48 41.13
CA CYS A 169 -23.21 11.88 42.07
C CYS A 169 -23.51 11.48 43.53
N THR A 170 -22.47 11.45 44.35
CA THR A 170 -22.57 11.33 45.82
C THR A 170 -22.92 12.68 46.46
N VAL A 171 -23.25 12.68 47.76
CA VAL A 171 -23.52 13.91 48.53
C VAL A 171 -22.36 14.90 48.46
N GLU A 172 -21.12 14.43 48.57
CA GLU A 172 -19.92 15.27 48.57
C GLU A 172 -19.65 15.88 47.18
N GLN A 173 -19.79 15.08 46.12
CA GLN A 173 -19.68 15.52 44.73
C GLN A 173 -20.76 16.56 44.36
N LEU A 174 -21.98 16.40 44.89
CA LEU A 174 -23.06 17.37 44.73
C LEU A 174 -22.74 18.71 45.41
N GLN A 175 -22.09 18.69 46.58
CA GLN A 175 -21.66 19.91 47.28
C GLN A 175 -20.54 20.65 46.52
N ASP A 176 -19.55 19.93 46.00
CA ASP A 176 -18.47 20.48 45.17
C ASP A 176 -19.00 21.12 43.86
N LEU A 177 -19.93 20.44 43.17
CA LEU A 177 -20.62 20.99 42.00
C LEU A 177 -21.35 22.30 42.32
N VAL A 178 -22.12 22.33 43.42
CA VAL A 178 -22.83 23.55 43.86
C VAL A 178 -21.87 24.67 44.28
N GLY A 179 -20.67 24.35 44.76
CA GLY A 179 -19.60 25.32 44.97
C GLY A 179 -19.10 25.92 43.65
N LYS A 180 -18.68 25.06 42.71
CA LYS A 180 -18.13 25.47 41.40
C LYS A 180 -19.11 26.30 40.56
N LEU A 181 -20.41 25.97 40.57
CA LEU A 181 -21.44 26.75 39.89
C LEU A 181 -21.60 28.16 40.50
N LYS A 182 -21.47 28.32 41.82
CA LYS A 182 -21.52 29.64 42.49
C LYS A 182 -20.31 30.50 42.17
N ASP A 183 -19.12 29.91 42.05
CA ASP A 183 -17.92 30.66 41.68
C ASP A 183 -17.88 31.01 40.19
N ALA A 184 -18.45 30.16 39.31
CA ALA A 184 -18.69 30.50 37.90
C ALA A 184 -19.63 31.70 37.77
N ALA A 185 -20.77 31.71 38.50
CA ALA A 185 -21.70 32.85 38.52
C ALA A 185 -21.02 34.16 38.98
N LYS A 186 -20.26 34.12 40.08
CA LYS A 186 -19.44 35.25 40.55
C LYS A 186 -18.33 35.67 39.57
N SER A 187 -17.91 34.79 38.65
CA SER A 187 -16.96 35.13 37.60
C SER A 187 -17.65 35.85 36.44
N MET A 188 -18.88 35.44 36.08
CA MET A 188 -19.72 36.13 35.09
C MET A 188 -20.16 37.52 35.58
N GLU A 189 -20.54 37.67 36.86
CA GLU A 189 -20.82 38.99 37.45
C GLU A 189 -19.63 39.94 37.29
N ARG A 190 -18.41 39.48 37.63
CA ARG A 190 -17.17 40.27 37.46
C ARG A 190 -16.86 40.58 36.00
N ALA A 191 -17.11 39.65 35.07
CA ALA A 191 -16.97 39.91 33.63
C ALA A 191 -17.96 41.00 33.15
N SER A 192 -19.22 40.96 33.61
CA SER A 192 -20.24 41.96 33.25
C SER A 192 -19.92 43.37 33.75
N GLN A 193 -19.21 43.49 34.89
CA GLN A 193 -18.78 44.77 35.43
C GLN A 193 -17.62 45.39 34.64
N LEU A 194 -16.74 44.56 34.06
CA LEU A 194 -15.66 45.02 33.17
C LEU A 194 -16.17 45.58 31.83
N TRP A 195 -17.37 45.20 31.38
CA TRP A 195 -17.93 45.63 30.09
C TRP A 195 -18.72 46.95 30.16
N ARG A 196 -18.67 47.67 31.28
CA ARG A 196 -19.39 48.95 31.49
C ARG A 196 -18.50 50.18 31.66
N LEU A 197 -17.19 50.04 31.47
CA LEU A 197 -16.25 51.16 31.57
C LEU A 197 -15.41 51.31 30.30
N ASP A 198 -15.28 52.56 29.88
CA ASP A 198 -14.24 53.12 29.01
C ASP A 198 -14.07 52.56 27.58
N SER A 199 -14.99 52.99 26.73
CA SER A 199 -14.65 53.40 25.37
C SER A 199 -13.54 54.47 25.36
N TYR A 200 -12.38 54.26 24.70
CA TYR A 200 -11.65 55.28 23.89
C TYR A 200 -10.37 54.72 23.20
N SER A 201 -10.07 55.24 22.01
CA SER A 201 -8.76 55.37 21.31
C SER A 201 -7.66 54.26 21.32
N PHE A 202 -7.56 53.55 20.17
CA PHE A 202 -6.46 53.61 19.17
C PHE A 202 -4.96 53.27 19.48
N SER A 203 -4.40 52.42 18.60
CA SER A 203 -3.00 52.34 18.09
C SER A 203 -1.91 51.44 18.73
N ALA A 204 -1.37 50.54 17.88
CA ALA A 204 0.04 50.10 17.64
C ALA A 204 0.98 49.71 18.82
N ASP A 205 1.99 48.83 18.68
CA ASP A 205 2.80 48.48 17.49
C ASP A 205 3.45 47.06 17.61
N ARG A 206 3.95 46.54 16.47
CA ARG A 206 4.94 45.45 16.23
C ARG A 206 4.51 43.96 16.20
N LEU A 207 4.70 43.41 14.99
CA LEU A 207 4.93 41.98 14.68
C LEU A 207 6.42 41.61 14.84
N PRO A 208 6.81 40.33 14.65
CA PRO A 208 7.20 39.93 13.29
C PRO A 208 6.54 38.63 12.79
N THR A 209 6.22 38.60 11.50
CA THR A 209 5.67 37.44 10.77
C THR A 209 6.75 36.54 10.19
N PHE A 210 6.41 35.26 9.97
CA PHE A 210 7.02 34.42 8.95
C PHE A 210 5.92 33.78 8.10
N ILE A 211 6.14 33.72 6.78
CA ILE A 211 5.16 33.26 5.79
C ILE A 211 5.63 31.92 5.20
N VAL A 212 4.70 30.99 5.01
CA VAL A 212 4.84 29.88 4.05
C VAL A 212 3.65 29.95 3.09
N TYR A 213 3.93 29.90 1.78
CA TYR A 213 2.92 30.02 0.73
C TYR A 213 2.04 28.76 0.62
N THR A 214 0.76 28.97 0.34
CA THR A 214 -0.11 27.98 -0.31
C THR A 214 -0.13 28.23 -1.82
N PRO A 215 -0.17 27.18 -2.66
CA PRO A 215 -0.63 27.28 -4.04
C PRO A 215 -2.15 27.03 -4.12
N SER A 216 -2.89 27.96 -4.72
CA SER A 216 -4.08 27.63 -5.51
C SER A 216 -3.65 26.84 -6.76
N ASP A 217 -4.50 26.05 -7.42
CA ASP A 217 -5.94 26.24 -7.63
C ASP A 217 -6.72 24.91 -7.69
N SER A 218 -8.01 25.01 -8.01
CA SER A 218 -9.02 23.97 -7.95
C SER A 218 -9.58 23.62 -9.33
N THR A 219 -9.80 22.33 -9.62
CA THR A 219 -10.94 21.82 -10.42
C THR A 219 -10.91 20.29 -10.55
N ILE A 220 -11.66 19.58 -9.69
CA ILE A 220 -12.07 18.19 -9.95
C ILE A 220 -13.59 18.11 -9.80
N ARG A 221 -14.29 17.74 -10.89
CA ARG A 221 -15.73 17.43 -10.87
C ARG A 221 -15.92 15.98 -10.41
N SER A 222 -17.01 15.70 -9.71
CA SER A 222 -17.24 14.43 -9.00
C SER A 222 -17.41 13.20 -9.92
N ARG A 223 -16.96 12.03 -9.44
CA ARG A 223 -17.51 10.72 -9.85
C ARG A 223 -17.37 9.62 -8.79
N THR A 224 -18.33 9.62 -7.88
CA THR A 224 -18.98 8.41 -7.32
C THR A 224 -18.06 7.33 -6.74
N THR A 225 -17.53 7.56 -5.54
CA THR A 225 -16.92 6.52 -4.71
C THR A 225 -17.92 5.41 -4.38
N ARG A 226 -17.83 4.25 -5.03
CA ARG A 226 -18.50 3.04 -4.57
C ARG A 226 -17.83 2.57 -3.28
N ILE A 227 -18.52 2.68 -2.15
CA ILE A 227 -18.06 2.12 -0.88
C ILE A 227 -18.12 0.59 -1.00
N VAL A 228 -16.96 -0.03 -1.25
CA VAL A 228 -16.79 -1.48 -1.15
C VAL A 228 -16.56 -1.82 0.32
N PRO A 229 -17.35 -2.71 0.94
CA PRO A 229 -17.23 -2.99 2.37
C PRO A 229 -15.89 -3.65 2.68
N PHE A 230 -15.12 -3.06 3.60
CA PHE A 230 -13.88 -3.63 4.11
C PHE A 230 -14.19 -4.91 4.91
N LEU A 231 -14.02 -6.07 4.28
CA LEU A 231 -14.26 -7.36 4.92
C LEU A 231 -13.12 -7.66 5.91
N VAL A 232 -13.32 -7.36 7.20
CA VAL A 232 -12.37 -7.71 8.26
C VAL A 232 -12.28 -9.23 8.37
N ILE A 233 -11.17 -9.81 7.86
CA ILE A 233 -10.89 -11.24 7.96
C ILE A 233 -10.48 -11.56 9.40
N MET A 234 -11.47 -11.73 10.28
CA MET A 234 -11.22 -12.14 11.65
C MET A 234 -10.65 -13.57 11.68
N HIS A 235 -9.38 -13.70 12.05
CA HIS A 235 -8.72 -15.00 12.26
C HIS A 235 -9.49 -15.84 13.30
N ARG A 236 -9.36 -17.17 13.21
CA ARG A 236 -9.83 -18.09 14.26
C ARG A 236 -9.16 -17.72 15.58
N THR A 237 -9.96 -17.33 16.57
CA THR A 237 -9.48 -16.89 17.89
C THR A 237 -9.10 -18.11 18.75
N THR A 238 -7.90 -18.65 18.53
CA THR A 238 -7.35 -19.77 19.31
C THR A 238 -7.11 -19.30 20.76
N ARG A 239 -7.66 -20.03 21.74
CA ARG A 239 -7.42 -19.74 23.17
C ARG A 239 -6.05 -20.25 23.61
N ILE A 240 -5.03 -19.42 23.41
CA ILE A 240 -3.66 -19.62 23.93
C ILE A 240 -3.69 -19.54 25.47
N LYS A 241 -2.93 -20.38 26.17
CA LYS A 241 -2.82 -20.28 27.64
C LYS A 241 -1.80 -19.22 28.00
N ILE A 242 -2.05 -18.45 29.05
CA ILE A 242 -1.09 -17.45 29.54
C ILE A 242 0.29 -18.05 29.83
N THR A 243 0.37 -19.30 30.28
CA THR A 243 1.61 -20.07 30.48
C THR A 243 2.48 -20.23 29.23
N GLU A 244 1.88 -20.18 28.03
CA GLU A 244 2.58 -20.25 26.74
C GLU A 244 3.11 -18.86 26.33
N LEU A 245 2.52 -17.78 26.86
CA LEU A 245 2.95 -16.39 26.64
C LEU A 245 3.95 -15.89 27.68
N ASN A 246 3.98 -16.50 28.88
CA ASN A 246 4.88 -16.14 29.98
C ASN A 246 6.36 -15.91 29.59
N PRO A 247 7.00 -16.71 28.70
CA PRO A 247 8.37 -16.46 28.25
C PRO A 247 8.60 -15.10 27.56
N HIS A 248 7.53 -14.43 27.12
CA HIS A 248 7.54 -13.13 26.45
C HIS A 248 6.99 -11.99 27.32
N LEU A 249 6.47 -12.30 28.52
CA LEU A 249 5.83 -11.34 29.43
C LEU A 249 6.54 -11.21 30.80
N MET A 250 7.58 -12.03 31.05
CA MET A 250 8.31 -12.07 32.31
C MET A 250 9.75 -11.56 32.20
N CYS A 251 10.19 -10.85 33.24
CA CYS A 251 11.53 -10.32 33.39
C CYS A 251 12.51 -11.37 33.93
N VAL A 252 13.53 -11.71 33.15
CA VAL A 252 14.56 -12.71 33.49
C VAL A 252 15.30 -12.38 34.81
N LEU A 253 15.40 -11.10 35.18
CA LEU A 253 16.10 -10.65 36.40
C LEU A 253 15.31 -10.86 37.71
N CYS A 254 13.99 -11.02 37.66
CA CYS A 254 13.17 -11.19 38.87
C CYS A 254 12.16 -12.35 38.80
N GLY A 255 11.99 -13.00 37.65
CA GLY A 255 11.06 -14.11 37.45
C GLY A 255 9.57 -13.73 37.45
N GLY A 256 9.24 -12.45 37.65
CA GLY A 256 7.86 -11.93 37.59
C GLY A 256 7.53 -11.28 36.24
N TYR A 257 6.25 -10.96 36.03
CA TYR A 257 5.78 -10.19 34.88
C TYR A 257 6.43 -8.79 34.82
N PHE A 258 6.52 -8.20 33.62
CA PHE A 258 7.07 -6.85 33.48
C PHE A 258 6.25 -5.79 34.24
N ILE A 259 6.97 -5.00 35.04
CA ILE A 259 6.51 -3.79 35.71
C ILE A 259 7.47 -2.67 35.29
N ASP A 260 6.92 -1.56 34.80
CA ASP A 260 7.66 -0.53 34.06
C ASP A 260 8.62 -1.15 33.02
N ALA A 261 8.08 -1.89 32.06
CA ALA A 261 8.84 -2.53 30.98
C ALA A 261 9.84 -1.54 30.36
N THR A 262 11.09 -1.95 30.27
CA THR A 262 12.23 -1.11 29.89
C THR A 262 13.16 -1.92 29.00
N THR A 263 13.35 -1.44 27.77
CA THR A 263 14.02 -2.14 26.68
C THR A 263 15.39 -1.50 26.39
N ILE A 264 16.42 -2.32 26.21
CA ILE A 264 17.77 -1.90 25.83
C ILE A 264 17.80 -1.60 24.33
N ILE A 265 18.21 -0.41 23.91
CA ILE A 265 18.17 0.02 22.50
C ILE A 265 19.05 -0.89 21.62
N GLU A 266 20.28 -1.16 22.04
CA GLU A 266 21.30 -1.87 21.24
C GLU A 266 20.97 -3.35 20.94
N CYS A 267 20.05 -3.97 21.69
CA CYS A 267 19.76 -5.41 21.54
C CYS A 267 18.28 -5.81 21.73
N LEU A 268 17.39 -4.84 21.95
CA LEU A 268 15.94 -5.01 22.09
C LEU A 268 15.47 -6.01 23.15
N HIS A 269 16.30 -6.29 24.16
CA HIS A 269 15.90 -7.08 25.33
C HIS A 269 15.21 -6.21 26.39
N SER A 270 14.08 -6.69 26.90
CA SER A 270 13.21 -5.99 27.85
C SER A 270 13.30 -6.55 29.27
N PHE A 271 13.16 -5.66 30.25
CA PHE A 271 13.29 -5.94 31.69
C PHE A 271 12.35 -5.01 32.48
N CYS A 272 12.09 -5.28 33.76
CA CYS A 272 11.48 -4.28 34.64
C CYS A 272 12.48 -3.14 34.90
N LYS A 273 12.05 -1.87 34.83
CA LYS A 273 12.86 -0.65 35.08
C LYS A 273 13.80 -0.78 36.27
N MET A 274 13.27 -1.09 37.46
CA MET A 274 14.05 -1.23 38.69
C MET A 274 15.08 -2.37 38.63
N CYS A 275 14.77 -3.47 37.93
CA CYS A 275 15.68 -4.60 37.79
C CYS A 275 16.86 -4.27 36.89
N ILE A 276 16.62 -3.68 35.72
CA ILE A 276 17.70 -3.35 34.77
C ILE A 276 18.54 -2.15 35.25
N VAL A 277 17.95 -1.16 35.93
CA VAL A 277 18.71 -0.07 36.55
C VAL A 277 19.71 -0.63 37.58
N ARG A 278 19.26 -1.44 38.54
CA ARG A 278 20.14 -2.07 39.55
C ARG A 278 21.20 -3.00 38.95
N TYR A 279 20.87 -3.73 37.88
CA TYR A 279 21.87 -4.54 37.18
C TYR A 279 22.93 -3.66 36.51
N LEU A 280 22.52 -2.55 35.87
CA LEU A 280 23.41 -1.64 35.15
C LEU A 280 24.27 -0.73 36.06
N GLU A 281 24.03 -0.73 37.37
CA GLU A 281 24.95 -0.19 38.38
C GLU A 281 26.21 -1.06 38.57
N THR A 282 26.12 -2.37 38.30
CA THR A 282 27.21 -3.34 38.53
C THR A 282 27.83 -3.91 37.26
N SER A 283 27.06 -4.05 36.17
CA SER A 283 27.54 -4.51 34.87
C SER A 283 27.13 -3.56 33.73
N LYS A 284 27.98 -3.40 32.72
CA LYS A 284 27.69 -2.55 31.55
C LYS A 284 27.14 -3.33 30.35
N TYR A 285 26.80 -4.60 30.54
CA TYR A 285 26.42 -5.54 29.49
C TYR A 285 24.98 -6.05 29.67
N CYS A 286 24.35 -6.54 28.61
CA CYS A 286 22.98 -7.07 28.66
C CYS A 286 22.91 -8.39 29.45
N PRO A 287 21.99 -8.55 30.43
CA PRO A 287 21.83 -9.80 31.18
C PRO A 287 21.53 -11.07 30.35
N ILE A 288 21.06 -10.92 29.10
CA ILE A 288 20.60 -12.04 28.26
C ILE A 288 21.61 -12.39 27.14
N CYS A 289 22.26 -11.39 26.55
CA CYS A 289 23.14 -11.59 25.38
C CYS A 289 24.55 -11.00 25.52
N ASP A 290 24.91 -10.46 26.69
CA ASP A 290 26.22 -9.87 27.01
C ASP A 290 26.70 -8.76 26.04
N VAL A 291 25.79 -8.16 25.27
CA VAL A 291 26.07 -6.98 24.44
C VAL A 291 26.30 -5.77 25.34
N GLN A 292 27.36 -4.99 25.10
CA GLN A 292 27.67 -3.79 25.87
C GLN A 292 26.60 -2.71 25.64
N VAL A 293 25.91 -2.30 26.70
CA VAL A 293 24.82 -1.32 26.63
C VAL A 293 25.34 0.08 26.36
N HIS A 294 26.43 0.49 27.04
CA HIS A 294 27.15 1.73 26.80
C HIS A 294 28.52 1.73 27.49
N LYS A 295 29.52 2.41 26.91
CA LYS A 295 30.91 2.45 27.43
C LYS A 295 31.04 3.04 28.84
N THR A 296 30.40 4.20 29.07
CA THR A 296 30.47 4.95 30.35
C THR A 296 29.16 4.99 31.13
N LYS A 297 28.05 5.46 30.53
CA LYS A 297 26.73 5.64 31.17
C LYS A 297 25.64 4.71 30.57
N PRO A 298 25.43 3.47 31.07
CA PRO A 298 24.48 2.51 30.48
C PRO A 298 23.02 2.97 30.52
N LEU A 299 22.63 3.82 31.48
CA LEU A 299 21.26 4.35 31.59
C LEU A 299 20.83 5.25 30.41
N LEU A 300 21.76 5.72 29.56
CA LEU A 300 21.40 6.49 28.36
C LEU A 300 20.80 5.64 27.24
N ASN A 301 21.11 4.34 27.20
CA ASN A 301 20.77 3.40 26.13
C ASN A 301 19.63 2.43 26.50
N ILE A 302 18.80 2.81 27.47
CA ILE A 302 17.54 2.13 27.82
C ILE A 302 16.35 3.07 27.64
N ARG A 303 15.18 2.52 27.28
CA ARG A 303 13.92 3.28 27.11
C ARG A 303 12.75 2.53 27.73
N SER A 304 11.76 3.25 28.25
CA SER A 304 10.52 2.63 28.72
C SER A 304 9.65 2.18 27.54
N ASP A 305 9.16 0.95 27.63
CA ASP A 305 8.42 0.23 26.60
C ASP A 305 6.94 0.21 26.97
N LYS A 306 6.28 1.36 26.74
CA LYS A 306 4.86 1.54 27.09
C LYS A 306 3.96 0.54 26.37
N THR A 307 4.31 0.14 25.14
CA THR A 307 3.54 -0.83 24.35
C THR A 307 3.63 -2.23 24.95
N LEU A 308 4.83 -2.71 25.31
CA LEU A 308 4.97 -3.99 26.01
C LEU A 308 4.28 -3.97 27.38
N GLN A 309 4.37 -2.86 28.12
CA GLN A 309 3.69 -2.73 29.41
C GLN A 309 2.16 -2.75 29.28
N ASP A 310 1.60 -2.05 28.29
CA ASP A 310 0.17 -2.08 27.96
C ASP A 310 -0.30 -3.50 27.61
N ILE A 311 0.49 -4.26 26.85
CA ILE A 311 0.21 -5.66 26.49
C ILE A 311 0.21 -6.54 27.75
N VAL A 312 1.24 -6.43 28.60
CA VAL A 312 1.36 -7.18 29.85
C VAL A 312 0.18 -6.89 30.80
N TYR A 313 -0.21 -5.62 30.97
CA TYR A 313 -1.33 -5.27 31.83
C TYR A 313 -2.72 -5.65 31.27
N LYS A 314 -2.88 -5.77 29.94
CA LYS A 314 -4.13 -6.25 29.31
C LYS A 314 -4.23 -7.78 29.29
N LEU A 315 -3.10 -8.50 29.21
CA LEU A 315 -3.06 -9.97 29.14
C LEU A 315 -2.99 -10.67 30.51
N VAL A 316 -2.50 -10.01 31.57
CA VAL A 316 -2.38 -10.61 32.91
C VAL A 316 -3.47 -10.05 33.85
N PRO A 317 -4.54 -10.82 34.15
CA PRO A 317 -5.66 -10.32 34.96
C PRO A 317 -5.22 -9.80 36.34
N GLY A 318 -5.75 -8.65 36.73
CA GLY A 318 -5.49 -8.02 38.02
C GLY A 318 -4.07 -7.47 38.24
N LEU A 319 -3.10 -7.69 37.33
CA LEU A 319 -1.70 -7.27 37.53
C LEU A 319 -1.58 -5.75 37.74
N PHE A 320 -2.27 -4.95 36.92
CA PHE A 320 -2.31 -3.49 37.06
C PHE A 320 -2.94 -3.05 38.39
N LYS A 321 -4.09 -3.63 38.79
CA LYS A 321 -4.74 -3.34 40.09
C LYS A 321 -3.80 -3.64 41.26
N ASN A 322 -3.10 -4.77 41.21
CA ASN A 322 -2.17 -5.21 42.25
C ASN A 322 -0.93 -4.30 42.34
N GLU A 323 -0.37 -3.89 41.20
CA GLU A 323 0.78 -2.99 41.16
C GLU A 323 0.43 -1.58 41.64
N MET A 324 -0.68 -1.01 41.15
CA MET A 324 -1.17 0.29 41.60
C MET A 324 -1.54 0.29 43.09
N LYS A 325 -1.97 -0.85 43.64
CA LYS A 325 -2.11 -1.01 45.10
C LYS A 325 -0.74 -0.94 45.81
N ARG A 326 0.25 -1.74 45.40
CA ARG A 326 1.59 -1.73 46.01
C ARG A 326 2.24 -0.34 46.04
N ARG A 327 2.04 0.46 44.98
CA ARG A 327 2.53 1.84 44.90
C ARG A 327 1.90 2.71 45.99
N ARG A 328 0.56 2.69 46.13
CA ARG A 328 -0.14 3.41 47.21
C ARG A 328 0.26 2.92 48.60
N ASP A 329 0.32 1.60 48.79
CA ASP A 329 0.74 0.99 50.06
C ASP A 329 2.17 1.48 50.43
N PHE A 330 3.11 1.48 49.48
CA PHE A 330 4.49 1.94 49.68
C PHE A 330 4.59 3.44 50.02
N TYR A 331 3.87 4.31 49.31
CA TYR A 331 3.89 5.76 49.57
C TYR A 331 3.09 6.19 50.80
N ALA A 332 2.12 5.37 51.27
CA ALA A 332 1.51 5.55 52.57
C ALA A 332 2.51 5.33 53.72
N ASP A 333 3.38 4.31 53.59
CA ASP A 333 4.47 4.05 54.53
C ASP A 333 5.64 5.06 54.40
N HIS A 334 5.80 5.74 53.26
CA HIS A 334 6.90 6.67 52.96
C HIS A 334 6.42 8.07 52.48
N PRO A 335 5.77 8.89 53.33
CA PRO A 335 5.13 10.14 52.88
C PRO A 335 6.08 11.22 52.35
N LEU A 336 7.35 11.21 52.76
CA LEU A 336 8.34 12.23 52.38
C LEU A 336 8.75 12.14 50.89
N ASP A 337 8.82 10.92 50.35
CA ASP A 337 9.24 10.67 48.96
C ASP A 337 8.11 10.84 47.94
N ALA A 338 6.86 10.96 48.39
CA ALA A 338 5.67 11.09 47.53
C ALA A 338 5.62 12.41 46.73
N SER A 339 6.50 13.38 47.04
CA SER A 339 6.55 14.71 46.42
C SER A 339 7.15 14.75 45.02
N ASN A 340 7.89 13.72 44.59
CA ASN A 340 8.69 13.71 43.36
C ASN A 340 8.16 12.79 42.23
N GLY A 341 7.04 12.09 42.44
CA GLY A 341 6.47 11.13 41.47
C GLY A 341 5.22 11.67 40.77
N THR A 342 4.90 11.11 39.59
CA THR A 342 3.59 11.35 38.95
C THR A 342 2.48 10.58 39.69
N ASN A 343 1.22 10.93 39.39
CA ASN A 343 0.07 10.24 39.98
C ASN A 343 0.09 8.72 39.68
N GLU A 344 0.56 8.29 38.49
CA GLU A 344 0.74 6.87 38.13
C GLU A 344 1.92 6.20 38.87
N ASP A 345 3.00 6.94 39.16
CA ASP A 345 4.09 6.43 40.03
C ASP A 345 3.58 6.19 41.46
N ARG A 346 2.70 7.08 41.96
CA ARG A 346 2.06 6.99 43.29
C ARG A 346 0.92 5.96 43.36
N GLY A 347 0.44 5.48 42.22
CA GLY A 347 -0.70 4.56 42.11
C GLY A 347 -2.07 5.23 42.20
N GLU A 348 -2.14 6.55 42.04
CA GLU A 348 -3.33 7.41 42.10
C GLU A 348 -3.87 7.67 40.68
N VAL A 349 -4.47 6.66 40.04
CA VAL A 349 -4.96 6.76 38.65
C VAL A 349 -6.44 7.16 38.60
N ALA A 350 -6.74 8.28 37.92
CA ALA A 350 -8.10 8.79 37.74
C ALA A 350 -8.96 7.85 36.87
N ASP A 351 -10.28 7.80 37.13
CA ASP A 351 -11.20 6.91 36.39
C ASP A 351 -11.22 7.16 34.88
N GLU A 352 -11.10 8.43 34.46
CA GLU A 352 -11.07 8.84 33.05
C GLU A 352 -9.79 8.37 32.30
N GLU A 353 -8.69 8.10 33.03
CA GLU A 353 -7.41 7.69 32.46
C GLU A 353 -7.23 6.16 32.37
N LYS A 354 -8.19 5.37 32.87
CA LYS A 354 -8.12 3.89 32.92
C LYS A 354 -8.16 3.26 31.53
N ARG A 355 -7.04 3.23 30.80
CA ARG A 355 -6.90 2.54 29.48
C ARG A 355 -7.07 1.01 29.52
N ILE A 356 -7.23 0.45 30.72
CA ILE A 356 -7.45 -0.97 30.97
C ILE A 356 -8.90 -1.13 31.48
N ILE A 357 -9.58 -2.16 31.01
CA ILE A 357 -10.88 -2.63 31.49
C ILE A 357 -10.62 -3.90 32.31
N THR A 358 -11.35 -4.14 33.38
CA THR A 358 -11.28 -5.41 34.12
C THR A 358 -12.59 -6.19 34.07
N ASP A 359 -12.50 -7.50 34.31
CA ASP A 359 -13.58 -8.48 34.17
C ASP A 359 -14.80 -8.22 35.09
N ASP A 360 -14.52 -7.65 36.26
CA ASP A 360 -15.47 -7.16 37.26
C ASP A 360 -16.04 -5.75 36.99
N GLU A 361 -15.51 -5.03 36.00
CA GLU A 361 -15.92 -3.64 35.73
C GLU A 361 -17.31 -3.58 35.08
N ILE A 362 -18.16 -2.64 35.53
CA ILE A 362 -19.51 -2.48 34.99
C ILE A 362 -19.47 -1.59 33.74
N ILE A 363 -19.60 -2.21 32.57
CA ILE A 363 -19.79 -1.50 31.31
C ILE A 363 -21.26 -1.10 31.17
N SER A 364 -21.49 0.19 30.94
CA SER A 364 -22.77 0.70 30.45
C SER A 364 -22.85 0.52 28.94
N LEU A 365 -23.91 -0.11 28.45
CA LEU A 365 -24.18 -0.32 27.02
C LEU A 365 -25.58 0.16 26.65
N SER A 366 -25.76 0.49 25.38
CA SER A 366 -27.05 0.77 24.77
C SER A 366 -27.37 -0.30 23.73
N ILE A 367 -28.64 -0.70 23.62
CA ILE A 367 -29.08 -1.72 22.68
C ILE A 367 -30.36 -1.33 21.96
N GLU A 368 -30.31 -1.36 20.63
CA GLU A 368 -31.34 -0.86 19.71
C GLU A 368 -31.75 -1.94 18.68
N PHE A 369 -33.02 -1.96 18.27
CA PHE A 369 -33.47 -2.89 17.23
C PHE A 369 -33.07 -2.41 15.83
N PHE A 370 -32.41 -3.26 15.06
CA PHE A 370 -32.06 -3.01 13.66
C PHE A 370 -33.24 -3.33 12.75
N ASP A 371 -33.85 -2.30 12.19
CA ASP A 371 -34.91 -2.39 11.18
C ASP A 371 -34.31 -2.30 9.75
N PRO A 372 -34.28 -3.39 8.98
CA PRO A 372 -33.74 -3.39 7.61
C PRO A 372 -34.62 -2.63 6.60
N ALA A 373 -35.89 -2.33 6.91
CA ALA A 373 -36.78 -1.66 5.96
C ALA A 373 -36.46 -0.16 5.76
N ARG A 374 -35.76 0.46 6.74
CA ARG A 374 -35.47 1.91 6.74
C ARG A 374 -34.35 2.35 5.80
N MET A 375 -33.62 1.41 5.18
CA MET A 375 -32.49 1.73 4.29
C MET A 375 -32.91 2.17 2.87
N GLY A 376 -34.22 2.30 2.59
CA GLY A 376 -34.77 2.57 1.26
C GLY A 376 -35.72 3.77 1.14
N MET A 377 -35.85 4.63 2.16
CA MET A 377 -36.69 5.83 2.11
C MET A 377 -35.95 7.07 2.62
N GLY A 378 -36.24 8.21 1.99
CA GLY A 378 -35.68 9.53 2.37
C GLY A 378 -36.29 10.11 3.66
N PRO A 379 -35.76 11.24 4.15
CA PRO A 379 -36.11 11.79 5.45
C PRO A 379 -37.45 12.56 5.45
N GLU A 380 -38.58 11.86 5.36
CA GLU A 380 -39.88 12.46 5.69
C GLU A 380 -40.02 12.65 7.22
N GLY A 381 -39.98 13.91 7.65
CA GLY A 381 -39.94 14.28 9.06
C GLY A 381 -41.26 14.08 9.81
N LYS A 382 -41.54 12.87 10.32
CA LYS A 382 -42.69 12.63 11.22
C LYS A 382 -42.57 11.50 12.25
N GLN A 383 -41.36 11.08 12.66
CA GLN A 383 -41.19 9.97 13.63
C GLN A 383 -40.07 10.12 14.69
N VAL A 384 -39.50 11.32 14.88
CA VAL A 384 -38.37 11.54 15.81
C VAL A 384 -38.72 11.26 17.28
N LYS A 385 -39.93 11.62 17.75
CA LYS A 385 -40.38 11.35 19.14
C LYS A 385 -40.46 9.85 19.49
N GLU A 386 -40.52 8.97 18.51
CA GLU A 386 -40.67 7.52 18.72
C GLU A 386 -39.33 6.77 18.68
N GLN A 387 -38.31 7.33 18.00
CA GLN A 387 -36.97 6.72 17.93
C GLN A 387 -36.27 6.66 19.30
N LEU A 388 -36.54 7.60 20.21
CA LEU A 388 -35.97 7.58 21.57
C LEU A 388 -36.52 6.41 22.42
N ALA A 389 -37.71 5.88 22.10
CA ALA A 389 -38.38 4.84 22.88
C ALA A 389 -37.79 3.42 22.70
N ASN A 390 -37.00 3.18 21.65
CA ASN A 390 -36.47 1.85 21.31
C ASN A 390 -35.00 1.61 21.70
N LYS A 391 -34.28 2.63 22.19
CA LYS A 391 -32.94 2.48 22.76
C LYS A 391 -33.04 2.06 24.23
N ARG A 392 -32.55 0.87 24.55
CA ARG A 392 -32.53 0.35 25.94
C ARG A 392 -31.12 0.37 26.49
N TYR A 393 -30.95 0.90 27.70
CA TYR A 393 -29.65 0.93 28.37
C TYR A 393 -29.53 -0.22 29.38
N LEU A 394 -28.34 -0.82 29.46
CA LEU A 394 -28.04 -1.93 30.35
C LEU A 394 -26.67 -1.70 30.98
N GLN A 395 -26.55 -1.98 32.28
CA GLN A 395 -25.27 -2.10 32.97
C GLN A 395 -24.92 -3.58 33.10
N CYS A 396 -23.71 -3.96 32.69
CA CYS A 396 -23.28 -5.36 32.59
C CYS A 396 -21.81 -5.48 32.98
N PRO A 397 -21.39 -6.49 33.77
CA PRO A 397 -19.97 -6.78 33.98
C PRO A 397 -19.25 -7.01 32.66
N ALA A 398 -18.01 -6.54 32.53
CA ALA A 398 -17.25 -6.59 31.28
C ALA A 398 -17.02 -8.02 30.78
N ALA A 399 -16.96 -9.01 31.69
CA ALA A 399 -16.93 -10.44 31.38
C ALA A 399 -18.24 -11.02 30.78
N MET A 400 -19.34 -10.25 30.68
CA MET A 400 -20.58 -10.72 30.05
C MET A 400 -20.37 -10.95 28.55
N THR A 401 -20.84 -12.09 28.03
CA THR A 401 -20.70 -12.46 26.62
C THR A 401 -21.85 -12.00 25.73
N VAL A 402 -21.59 -11.89 24.43
CA VAL A 402 -22.61 -11.73 23.39
C VAL A 402 -23.68 -12.83 23.46
N MET A 403 -23.29 -14.07 23.77
CA MET A 403 -24.25 -15.16 24.03
C MET A 403 -25.21 -14.84 25.18
N HIS A 404 -24.73 -14.18 26.25
CA HIS A 404 -25.59 -13.79 27.38
C HIS A 404 -26.57 -12.69 26.95
N LEU A 405 -26.10 -11.67 26.21
CA LEU A 405 -26.98 -10.64 25.64
C LEU A 405 -28.01 -11.23 24.66
N ARG A 406 -27.62 -12.18 23.80
CA ARG A 406 -28.54 -12.87 22.89
C ARG A 406 -29.62 -13.65 23.65
N LYS A 407 -29.24 -14.37 24.72
CA LYS A 407 -30.19 -15.09 25.59
C LYS A 407 -31.13 -14.12 26.32
N PHE A 408 -30.60 -13.01 26.84
CA PHE A 408 -31.38 -11.94 27.47
C PHE A 408 -32.40 -11.35 26.49
N LEU A 409 -31.98 -10.93 25.30
CA LEU A 409 -32.88 -10.41 24.26
C LEU A 409 -33.97 -11.41 23.89
N ARG A 410 -33.62 -12.67 23.63
CA ARG A 410 -34.58 -13.72 23.31
C ARG A 410 -35.64 -13.87 24.41
N SER A 411 -35.22 -13.89 25.68
CA SER A 411 -36.13 -14.03 26.83
C SER A 411 -36.91 -12.77 27.16
N LYS A 412 -36.37 -11.57 26.86
CA LYS A 412 -36.98 -10.27 27.23
C LYS A 412 -37.90 -9.72 26.14
N MET A 413 -37.80 -10.25 24.92
CA MET A 413 -38.63 -9.91 23.75
C MET A 413 -39.48 -11.10 23.26
N ASP A 414 -39.56 -12.18 24.05
CA ASP A 414 -40.31 -13.43 23.78
C ASP A 414 -40.12 -14.00 22.36
N ILE A 415 -38.86 -14.05 21.90
CA ILE A 415 -38.54 -14.41 20.51
C ILE A 415 -38.53 -15.95 20.37
N PRO A 416 -39.39 -16.56 19.52
CA PRO A 416 -39.45 -18.01 19.39
C PRO A 416 -38.13 -18.62 18.90
N ASN A 417 -37.86 -19.88 19.29
CA ASN A 417 -36.64 -20.60 18.89
C ASN A 417 -36.53 -20.87 17.37
N SER A 418 -37.59 -20.63 16.59
CA SER A 418 -37.56 -20.59 15.13
C SER A 418 -36.85 -19.36 14.56
N TYR A 419 -36.49 -18.37 15.38
CA TYR A 419 -35.79 -17.15 14.97
C TYR A 419 -34.39 -17.05 15.60
N GLN A 420 -33.41 -16.70 14.78
CA GLN A 420 -32.06 -16.32 15.20
C GLN A 420 -32.05 -14.84 15.60
N VAL A 421 -31.38 -14.55 16.72
CA VAL A 421 -31.12 -13.17 17.17
C VAL A 421 -29.64 -12.90 16.99
N ASP A 422 -29.28 -11.93 16.15
CA ASP A 422 -27.90 -11.46 16.02
C ASP A 422 -27.73 -10.19 16.87
N VAL A 423 -26.64 -10.11 17.63
CA VAL A 423 -26.18 -8.86 18.27
C VAL A 423 -25.05 -8.31 17.42
N MET A 424 -25.03 -7.01 17.21
CA MET A 424 -24.20 -6.35 16.20
C MET A 424 -23.55 -5.10 16.79
N TYR A 425 -22.32 -4.80 16.37
CA TYR A 425 -21.71 -3.48 16.57
C TYR A 425 -21.72 -2.78 15.21
N GLU A 426 -22.17 -1.52 15.18
CA GLU A 426 -22.54 -0.82 13.94
C GLU A 426 -23.44 -1.70 13.06
N ASP A 427 -22.93 -2.32 11.99
CA ASP A 427 -23.67 -3.24 11.13
C ASP A 427 -23.06 -4.68 11.07
N GLU A 428 -22.00 -4.95 11.85
CA GLU A 428 -21.31 -6.26 11.89
C GLU A 428 -21.88 -7.21 12.97
N PRO A 429 -22.18 -8.50 12.64
CA PRO A 429 -22.65 -9.48 13.61
C PRO A 429 -21.52 -10.06 14.47
N LEU A 430 -21.59 -9.76 15.77
CA LEU A 430 -20.62 -10.16 16.80
C LEU A 430 -20.66 -11.65 17.10
N LYS A 431 -19.53 -12.23 17.54
CA LYS A 431 -19.41 -13.65 17.86
C LYS A 431 -19.89 -13.92 19.29
N ASP A 432 -20.62 -15.03 19.48
CA ASP A 432 -21.19 -15.44 20.78
C ASP A 432 -20.23 -15.46 21.96
N TYR A 433 -18.95 -15.75 21.70
CA TYR A 433 -17.92 -15.94 22.71
C TYR A 433 -17.13 -14.66 23.04
N TYR A 434 -17.39 -13.54 22.35
CA TYR A 434 -16.83 -12.25 22.73
C TYR A 434 -17.50 -11.74 24.01
N THR A 435 -16.70 -11.21 24.91
CA THR A 435 -17.12 -10.45 26.09
C THR A 435 -17.32 -8.97 25.76
N LEU A 436 -17.95 -8.21 26.65
CA LEU A 436 -18.02 -6.74 26.52
C LEU A 436 -16.63 -6.10 26.63
N MET A 437 -15.72 -6.69 27.40
CA MET A 437 -14.30 -6.35 27.45
C MET A 437 -13.62 -6.55 26.08
N ASP A 438 -13.85 -7.68 25.42
CA ASP A 438 -13.34 -7.93 24.06
C ASP A 438 -13.88 -6.90 23.05
N ILE A 439 -15.20 -6.63 23.06
CA ILE A 439 -15.82 -5.65 22.16
C ILE A 439 -15.24 -4.25 22.38
N ALA A 440 -15.10 -3.84 23.64
CA ALA A 440 -14.53 -2.54 23.98
C ALA A 440 -13.08 -2.38 23.52
N TYR A 441 -12.26 -3.44 23.57
CA TYR A 441 -10.90 -3.40 23.03
C TYR A 441 -10.85 -3.48 21.50
N ILE A 442 -11.64 -4.36 20.88
CA ILE A 442 -11.67 -4.55 19.41
C ILE A 442 -12.12 -3.27 18.69
N TYR A 443 -13.19 -2.64 19.18
CA TYR A 443 -13.76 -1.40 18.61
C TYR A 443 -13.25 -0.13 19.32
N THR A 444 -12.24 -0.24 20.19
CA THR A 444 -11.52 0.86 20.86
C THR A 444 -12.37 1.85 21.67
N TRP A 445 -13.46 1.37 22.28
CA TRP A 445 -14.39 2.16 23.09
C TRP A 445 -13.70 2.78 24.32
N ARG A 446 -13.91 4.08 24.55
CA ARG A 446 -13.15 4.91 25.51
C ARG A 446 -13.93 5.37 26.75
N ARG A 447 -15.09 4.78 27.03
CA ARG A 447 -16.03 5.19 28.11
C ARG A 447 -16.73 6.56 27.92
N ASN A 448 -16.52 7.27 26.81
CA ASN A 448 -17.19 8.55 26.45
C ASN A 448 -18.73 8.50 26.29
N GLY A 449 -19.40 7.46 26.78
CA GLY A 449 -20.82 7.16 26.54
C GLY A 449 -21.07 5.65 26.51
N PRO A 450 -22.33 5.19 26.65
CA PRO A 450 -22.65 3.77 26.70
C PRO A 450 -22.31 3.05 25.40
N LEU A 451 -21.65 1.89 25.50
CA LEU A 451 -21.21 1.06 24.36
C LEU A 451 -22.39 0.76 23.42
N PRO A 452 -22.37 1.21 22.14
CA PRO A 452 -23.53 1.07 21.25
C PRO A 452 -23.59 -0.31 20.60
N LEU A 453 -24.70 -1.02 20.82
CA LEU A 453 -25.02 -2.29 20.17
C LEU A 453 -26.37 -2.22 19.45
N LYS A 454 -26.50 -2.95 18.35
CA LYS A 454 -27.78 -3.20 17.68
C LYS A 454 -28.14 -4.68 17.79
N TYR A 455 -29.41 -5.04 17.62
CA TYR A 455 -29.82 -6.44 17.47
C TYR A 455 -30.83 -6.62 16.34
N ARG A 456 -30.72 -7.75 15.62
CA ARG A 456 -31.61 -8.11 14.50
C ARG A 456 -32.19 -9.51 14.73
N VAL A 457 -33.45 -9.69 14.38
CA VAL A 457 -34.15 -10.99 14.44
C VAL A 457 -34.36 -11.51 13.03
N ARG A 458 -34.01 -12.77 12.76
CA ARG A 458 -34.12 -13.40 11.42
C ARG A 458 -34.75 -14.80 11.52
N PRO A 459 -35.60 -15.24 10.56
CA PRO A 459 -36.08 -16.61 10.50
C PRO A 459 -34.91 -17.61 10.37
N SER A 460 -34.96 -18.70 11.13
CA SER A 460 -33.94 -19.75 11.09
C SER A 460 -34.24 -20.76 9.98
N CYS A 461 -33.70 -20.52 8.78
CA CYS A 461 -33.81 -21.44 7.65
C CYS A 461 -33.05 -22.75 7.92
N LYS A 462 -33.77 -23.76 8.43
CA LYS A 462 -33.30 -25.16 8.43
C LYS A 462 -33.05 -25.60 6.99
N LYS A 463 -31.78 -25.82 6.61
CA LYS A 463 -31.45 -26.42 5.30
C LYS A 463 -32.08 -27.81 5.22
N MET A 464 -32.94 -28.03 4.23
CA MET A 464 -33.34 -29.38 3.85
C MET A 464 -32.10 -30.14 3.38
N LYS A 465 -31.88 -31.33 3.96
CA LYS A 465 -30.83 -32.25 3.54
C LYS A 465 -31.49 -33.28 2.63
N ALA A 466 -31.13 -33.32 1.35
CA ALA A 466 -31.53 -34.43 0.49
C ALA A 466 -30.89 -35.72 1.02
N GLY A 467 -31.70 -36.74 1.26
CA GLY A 467 -31.24 -38.08 1.60
C GLY A 467 -30.99 -38.93 0.34
N PRO A 468 -30.21 -40.02 0.43
CA PRO A 468 -30.08 -40.99 -0.65
C PRO A 468 -31.38 -41.78 -0.84
N SER A 469 -31.53 -42.36 -2.03
CA SER A 469 -32.64 -43.25 -2.39
C SER A 469 -32.36 -44.70 -2.01
N GLU A 470 -33.34 -45.36 -1.38
CA GLU A 470 -33.57 -46.81 -1.50
C GLU A 470 -35.06 -47.11 -1.19
N GLN A 471 -35.53 -48.33 -1.46
CA GLN A 471 -36.93 -48.62 -1.82
C GLN A 471 -37.78 -49.35 -0.75
N ASP A 472 -39.11 -49.27 -0.97
CA ASP A 472 -40.19 -50.17 -0.51
C ASP A 472 -40.55 -50.24 1.00
N GLY A 473 -41.77 -50.74 1.30
CA GLY A 473 -42.15 -51.11 2.69
C GLY A 473 -43.49 -50.59 3.28
N GLN A 474 -44.55 -50.50 2.48
CA GLN A 474 -46.00 -50.36 2.81
C GLN A 474 -46.53 -50.45 4.29
N ASN A 475 -47.64 -49.71 4.53
CA ASN A 475 -48.82 -50.03 5.37
C ASN A 475 -48.87 -49.78 6.91
N SER A 476 -49.26 -48.55 7.27
CA SER A 476 -50.61 -48.19 7.80
C SER A 476 -51.20 -48.67 9.17
N THR A 477 -51.91 -47.72 9.82
CA THR A 477 -53.01 -47.84 10.83
C THR A 477 -52.68 -48.02 12.34
N GLY A 478 -53.61 -47.56 13.20
CA GLY A 478 -53.55 -47.59 14.69
C GLY A 478 -52.84 -46.35 15.28
N ARG A 479 -53.48 -45.26 15.75
CA ARG A 479 -54.68 -44.99 16.59
C ARG A 479 -54.41 -45.08 18.12
N SER A 480 -55.03 -44.15 18.85
CA SER A 480 -55.07 -44.01 20.33
C SER A 480 -53.76 -43.73 21.07
N GLY A 481 -53.60 -42.47 21.51
CA GLY A 481 -53.24 -42.18 22.91
C GLY A 481 -54.52 -42.18 23.78
N PRO A 482 -54.62 -41.39 24.88
CA PRO A 482 -53.73 -40.31 25.34
C PRO A 482 -53.34 -40.45 26.84
N GLU A 483 -52.87 -39.34 27.44
CA GLU A 483 -53.00 -39.00 28.87
C GLU A 483 -52.17 -39.83 29.91
N SER A 484 -51.67 -39.25 31.03
CA SER A 484 -51.60 -37.83 31.41
C SER A 484 -50.55 -37.55 32.51
N ASP A 485 -50.25 -36.26 32.72
CA ASP A 485 -49.97 -35.59 34.02
C ASP A 485 -48.78 -36.01 34.93
N SER A 486 -48.24 -35.15 35.81
CA SER A 486 -48.08 -33.68 35.77
C SER A 486 -47.14 -33.17 36.89
N ALA A 487 -46.73 -31.90 36.77
CA ALA A 487 -46.41 -30.92 37.82
C ALA A 487 -45.24 -31.11 38.84
N SER A 488 -44.49 -30.00 39.01
CA SER A 488 -44.03 -29.37 40.30
C SER A 488 -43.13 -30.17 41.28
N ASP A 489 -42.06 -29.66 41.91
CA ASP A 489 -41.59 -28.28 42.16
C ASP A 489 -40.17 -28.28 42.81
N LYS A 490 -39.73 -27.14 43.38
CA LYS A 490 -38.35 -26.85 43.80
C LYS A 490 -38.00 -27.03 45.29
N ALA A 491 -36.71 -27.36 45.49
CA ALA A 491 -35.77 -26.87 46.51
C ALA A 491 -35.92 -27.27 48.00
N ARG A 492 -34.88 -27.94 48.52
CA ARG A 492 -33.87 -27.33 49.45
C ARG A 492 -32.71 -28.30 49.75
N SER A 493 -31.57 -27.75 50.19
CA SER A 493 -30.43 -28.49 50.76
C SER A 493 -30.72 -28.94 52.20
N PRO A 494 -29.89 -29.84 52.78
CA PRO A 494 -28.89 -29.34 53.73
C PRO A 494 -27.50 -30.01 53.59
N ALA A 495 -26.58 -29.68 54.50
CA ALA A 495 -25.19 -30.18 54.54
C ALA A 495 -24.92 -31.05 55.78
N GLY A 496 -23.81 -31.81 55.75
CA GLY A 496 -23.28 -32.56 56.90
C GLY A 496 -21.90 -33.16 56.60
N ALA A 497 -20.93 -32.94 57.48
CA ALA A 497 -19.58 -33.53 57.46
C ALA A 497 -19.45 -34.56 58.63
N PRO A 498 -18.35 -35.34 58.80
CA PRO A 498 -16.98 -34.84 58.98
C PRO A 498 -15.86 -35.70 58.33
N SER A 499 -14.60 -35.37 58.65
CA SER A 499 -13.35 -35.86 58.05
C SER A 499 -12.74 -37.10 58.71
N THR A 500 -11.82 -37.79 58.02
CA THR A 500 -10.51 -38.22 58.60
C THR A 500 -9.49 -38.62 57.50
N SER A 501 -8.28 -39.02 57.92
CA SER A 501 -7.00 -38.86 57.19
C SER A 501 -6.43 -40.13 56.49
N SER A 502 -5.41 -39.86 55.67
CA SER A 502 -4.18 -40.65 55.45
C SER A 502 -4.02 -41.60 54.24
N SER A 503 -2.87 -41.41 53.56
CA SER A 503 -1.89 -42.38 53.02
C SER A 503 -2.33 -43.61 52.20
N LEU A 504 -1.73 -43.78 51.01
CA LEU A 504 -1.72 -45.03 50.24
C LEU A 504 -0.28 -45.44 49.83
N PRO A 505 0.09 -46.75 49.87
CA PRO A 505 1.43 -47.26 49.56
C PRO A 505 1.55 -47.91 48.17
N SER A 506 2.77 -48.35 47.84
CA SER A 506 3.11 -49.16 46.65
C SER A 506 2.71 -50.64 46.77
N PRO A 507 2.67 -51.37 45.64
CA PRO A 507 3.07 -52.79 45.60
C PRO A 507 4.11 -53.09 44.50
N ALA A 508 4.73 -54.27 44.53
CA ALA A 508 5.73 -54.71 43.54
C ALA A 508 5.88 -56.25 43.44
N THR A 509 6.44 -56.73 42.32
CA THR A 509 6.98 -58.10 42.08
C THR A 509 5.97 -59.27 42.11
N VAL A 510 6.19 -60.50 41.60
CA VAL A 510 7.34 -61.28 41.00
C VAL A 510 6.72 -62.29 39.94
N PRO A 511 7.36 -63.38 39.44
CA PRO A 511 8.61 -63.56 38.67
C PRO A 511 8.46 -64.46 37.39
N GLN A 512 9.49 -64.67 36.55
CA GLN A 512 10.42 -65.84 36.55
C GLN A 512 11.33 -65.95 35.29
N SER A 513 12.18 -66.99 35.27
CA SER A 513 13.44 -67.23 34.51
C SER A 513 13.23 -68.18 33.28
N PRO A 514 14.23 -68.60 32.43
CA PRO A 514 15.68 -68.75 32.68
C PRO A 514 16.70 -68.46 31.52
N ARG A 515 17.97 -68.80 31.80
CA ARG A 515 19.20 -68.84 30.96
C ARG A 515 19.66 -70.32 30.83
N PRO A 516 20.45 -70.78 29.83
CA PRO A 516 21.93 -70.67 29.92
C PRO A 516 22.81 -70.76 28.62
N LEU A 517 24.07 -70.27 28.74
CA LEU A 517 25.39 -70.78 28.30
C LEU A 517 25.76 -71.30 26.86
N GLN A 518 27.05 -71.07 26.52
CA GLN A 518 27.94 -71.81 25.57
C GLN A 518 27.67 -71.67 24.04
N THR A 519 28.63 -71.82 23.08
CA THR A 519 30.07 -72.18 23.13
C THR A 519 30.93 -71.47 22.03
N THR A 520 32.24 -71.76 22.00
CA THR A 520 33.36 -71.16 21.22
C THR A 520 33.48 -71.47 19.72
N HIS A 521 33.95 -70.50 18.92
CA HIS A 521 34.87 -70.61 17.73
C HIS A 521 35.26 -69.19 17.23
N GLY A 522 36.39 -68.88 16.58
CA GLY A 522 37.75 -69.48 16.67
C GLY A 522 38.44 -69.90 15.35
N ILE A 523 39.31 -69.05 14.74
CA ILE A 523 40.51 -69.36 13.90
C ILE A 523 41.33 -68.08 13.52
N SER A 524 42.63 -68.28 13.21
CA SER A 524 43.84 -67.42 13.26
C SER A 524 44.10 -66.20 12.33
N ASN A 525 44.84 -65.24 12.92
CA ASN A 525 45.99 -64.41 12.44
C ASN A 525 46.58 -64.55 11.01
N VAL A 526 47.11 -63.41 10.52
CA VAL A 526 48.42 -63.30 9.81
C VAL A 526 49.18 -62.06 10.35
N ASN A 527 50.53 -62.09 10.38
CA ASN A 527 51.40 -61.06 10.98
C ASN A 527 52.01 -60.06 9.96
N GLY A 528 52.53 -58.91 10.45
CA GLY A 528 53.48 -58.05 9.73
C GLY A 528 53.96 -56.84 10.53
N THR A 529 55.25 -56.76 10.90
CA THR A 529 55.79 -55.70 11.80
C THR A 529 57.27 -55.34 11.54
N SER A 530 57.55 -54.05 11.25
CA SER A 530 58.85 -53.35 11.47
C SER A 530 58.66 -51.86 11.07
N ILE A 531 58.72 -50.86 11.94
CA ILE A 531 59.85 -50.29 12.71
C ILE A 531 60.88 -49.52 11.85
N THR A 532 60.88 -48.18 11.97
CA THR A 532 62.05 -47.27 12.12
C THR A 532 61.58 -45.86 12.51
N SER A 533 62.49 -44.99 13.00
CA SER A 533 62.18 -43.64 13.54
C SER A 533 63.23 -42.58 13.10
N PRO A 534 63.52 -41.52 13.90
CA PRO A 534 63.27 -40.07 13.67
C PRO A 534 64.49 -39.34 12.99
N PRO A 535 64.74 -37.99 13.04
CA PRO A 535 64.11 -36.88 13.79
C PRO A 535 63.98 -35.48 13.09
N THR A 536 63.51 -34.49 13.87
CA THR A 536 63.49 -33.03 13.60
C THR A 536 64.80 -32.32 14.01
N PRO A 537 65.09 -31.12 13.46
CA PRO A 537 64.90 -29.83 14.19
C PRO A 537 64.41 -28.68 13.26
N GLY A 538 64.18 -27.41 13.62
CA GLY A 538 64.17 -26.61 14.89
C GLY A 538 64.02 -25.11 14.47
N ARG A 539 63.12 -24.26 14.99
CA ARG A 539 62.84 -23.70 16.34
C ARG A 539 63.59 -22.40 16.69
N ALA A 540 62.87 -21.27 16.68
CA ALA A 540 63.10 -19.99 17.40
C ALA A 540 61.89 -19.05 17.11
N PHE A 541 61.41 -18.08 17.90
CA PHE A 541 61.41 -17.70 19.35
C PHE A 541 60.31 -16.58 19.50
N THR A 542 59.96 -15.85 20.58
CA THR A 542 60.40 -15.59 21.99
C THR A 542 59.14 -15.05 22.76
N HIS A 543 58.81 -15.50 23.99
CA HIS A 543 58.95 -14.78 25.30
C HIS A 543 58.09 -13.51 25.58
N PHE A 544 57.52 -13.26 26.78
CA PHE A 544 57.22 -14.09 28.00
C PHE A 544 56.37 -13.30 29.05
N THR A 545 56.09 -13.90 30.23
CA THR A 545 55.62 -13.33 31.55
C THR A 545 54.17 -12.84 31.73
N SER A 546 53.49 -13.01 32.90
CA SER A 546 53.71 -13.88 34.09
C SER A 546 52.48 -13.98 35.04
N GLY A 547 52.26 -15.16 35.68
CA GLY A 547 51.41 -15.40 36.87
C GLY A 547 49.88 -15.47 36.65
N ASN A 548 49.01 -15.66 37.66
CA ASN A 548 48.96 -16.46 38.93
C ASN A 548 47.48 -16.37 39.47
N SER A 549 46.85 -17.17 40.34
CA SER A 549 47.12 -18.34 41.23
C SER A 549 45.79 -19.17 41.33
N GLY A 550 45.54 -20.24 42.10
CA GLY A 550 46.35 -21.05 43.04
C GLY A 550 45.55 -21.69 44.22
N ALA A 551 44.50 -22.51 43.98
CA ALA A 551 43.70 -23.20 45.04
C ALA A 551 43.33 -24.66 44.68
N ASN A 552 42.87 -25.49 45.64
CA ASN A 552 42.89 -26.97 45.53
C ASN A 552 41.69 -27.71 46.19
N LYS A 553 41.43 -28.97 45.75
CA LYS A 553 40.41 -29.97 46.17
C LYS A 553 38.95 -29.72 45.70
N PRO A 554 38.10 -30.78 45.59
CA PRO A 554 38.36 -32.20 45.27
C PRO A 554 37.50 -32.74 44.11
N ARG A 555 37.81 -33.94 43.59
CA ARG A 555 36.93 -34.68 42.66
C ARG A 555 35.61 -35.05 43.33
N LYS A 556 34.47 -34.69 42.72
CA LYS A 556 33.15 -35.28 43.02
C LYS A 556 32.61 -36.00 41.79
N VAL A 557 32.89 -37.31 41.69
CA VAL A 557 32.32 -38.17 40.64
C VAL A 557 30.81 -38.21 40.86
N THR A 558 30.06 -37.64 39.92
CA THR A 558 28.59 -37.49 39.97
C THR A 558 28.00 -37.83 38.60
N LEU A 559 26.79 -38.39 38.55
CA LEU A 559 26.19 -39.20 37.47
C LEU A 559 25.93 -38.53 36.08
N ASN A 560 26.71 -37.54 35.66
CA ASN A 560 26.42 -36.72 34.46
C ASN A 560 26.86 -37.35 33.12
N GLY A 561 27.22 -38.64 33.10
CA GLY A 561 27.71 -39.32 31.88
C GLY A 561 26.68 -39.38 30.74
N SER A 562 25.38 -39.46 31.06
CA SER A 562 24.31 -39.61 30.07
C SER A 562 23.88 -38.31 29.38
N SER A 563 23.77 -37.16 30.07
CA SER A 563 23.40 -35.90 29.40
C SER A 563 24.50 -35.42 28.45
N SER A 564 25.76 -35.56 28.88
CA SER A 564 26.92 -35.07 28.11
C SER A 564 27.01 -35.69 26.71
N GLY A 565 26.59 -36.95 26.53
CA GLY A 565 26.52 -37.60 25.22
C GLY A 565 25.46 -36.98 24.30
N PHE A 566 24.26 -36.71 24.80
CA PHE A 566 23.19 -36.07 24.02
C PHE A 566 23.49 -34.60 23.73
N GLU A 567 24.01 -33.86 24.70
CA GLU A 567 24.49 -32.48 24.50
C GLU A 567 25.59 -32.41 23.44
N GLN A 568 26.58 -33.31 23.51
CA GLN A 568 27.67 -33.36 22.54
C GLN A 568 27.15 -33.74 21.14
N TYR A 569 26.23 -34.70 21.03
CA TYR A 569 25.59 -35.06 19.77
C TYR A 569 24.80 -33.88 19.16
N GLN A 570 24.01 -33.17 19.98
CA GLN A 570 23.28 -31.97 19.55
C GLN A 570 24.23 -30.85 19.09
N ARG A 571 25.32 -30.58 19.83
CA ARG A 571 26.37 -29.62 19.43
C ARG A 571 27.03 -30.05 18.11
N SER A 572 27.37 -31.32 17.95
CA SER A 572 27.98 -31.86 16.73
C SER A 572 27.05 -31.74 15.52
N ARG A 573 25.74 -32.00 15.65
CA ARG A 573 24.76 -31.77 14.57
C ARG A 573 24.66 -30.29 14.21
N MET A 574 24.54 -29.40 15.20
CA MET A 574 24.50 -27.95 14.95
C MET A 574 25.76 -27.44 14.25
N GLN A 575 26.94 -27.88 14.70
CA GLN A 575 28.22 -27.52 14.12
C GLN A 575 28.38 -28.05 12.68
N PHE A 576 27.97 -29.28 12.41
CA PHE A 576 27.96 -29.85 11.06
C PHE A 576 27.09 -29.00 10.11
N VAL A 577 25.83 -28.75 10.51
CA VAL A 577 24.88 -28.00 9.67
C VAL A 577 25.33 -26.56 9.45
N GLN A 578 25.88 -25.88 10.46
CA GLN A 578 26.46 -24.54 10.32
C GLN A 578 27.65 -24.56 9.33
N THR A 579 28.56 -25.53 9.47
CA THR A 579 29.73 -25.67 8.58
C THR A 579 29.29 -25.91 7.13
N VAL A 580 28.30 -26.78 6.91
CA VAL A 580 27.73 -27.02 5.58
C VAL A 580 27.06 -25.75 5.02
N ALA A 581 26.28 -25.04 5.83
CA ALA A 581 25.64 -23.79 5.42
C ALA A 581 26.68 -22.75 4.97
N ASP A 582 27.77 -22.58 5.70
CA ASP A 582 28.78 -21.55 5.40
C ASP A 582 29.72 -21.95 4.26
N LEU A 583 29.98 -23.25 4.07
CA LEU A 583 30.60 -23.76 2.85
C LEU A 583 29.70 -23.55 1.62
N ALA A 584 28.40 -23.85 1.73
CA ALA A 584 27.42 -23.67 0.66
C ALA A 584 27.19 -22.19 0.28
N ASN A 585 27.63 -21.24 1.10
CA ASN A 585 27.58 -19.80 0.82
C ASN A 585 28.63 -19.34 -0.23
N ARG A 586 29.36 -20.26 -0.86
CA ARG A 586 30.28 -20.00 -1.98
C ARG A 586 29.96 -20.98 -3.13
N PRO A 587 29.65 -20.51 -4.36
CA PRO A 587 29.24 -21.38 -5.45
C PRO A 587 30.32 -22.41 -5.85
N GLN A 588 31.60 -22.08 -5.66
CA GLN A 588 32.76 -22.96 -5.89
C GLN A 588 32.73 -24.26 -5.06
N ASN A 589 32.06 -24.26 -3.90
CA ASN A 589 31.98 -25.43 -3.03
C ASN A 589 30.81 -26.36 -3.39
N THR A 590 29.89 -25.93 -4.26
CA THR A 590 28.62 -26.62 -4.52
C THR A 590 28.83 -28.03 -5.06
N GLU A 591 29.69 -28.19 -6.07
CA GLU A 591 30.06 -29.48 -6.65
C GLU A 591 30.75 -30.40 -5.63
N ILE A 592 31.63 -29.84 -4.78
CA ILE A 592 32.36 -30.61 -3.75
C ILE A 592 31.37 -31.15 -2.70
N LEU A 593 30.41 -30.34 -2.27
CA LEU A 593 29.35 -30.73 -1.33
C LEU A 593 28.35 -31.73 -1.95
N GLN A 594 28.02 -31.55 -3.23
CA GLN A 594 27.20 -32.49 -4.00
C GLN A 594 27.87 -33.87 -4.11
N ASN A 595 29.16 -33.91 -4.47
CA ASN A 595 29.98 -35.12 -4.54
C ASN A 595 30.18 -35.77 -3.15
N ALA A 596 30.19 -34.98 -2.07
CA ALA A 596 30.19 -35.47 -0.69
C ALA A 596 28.82 -36.01 -0.21
N GLY A 597 27.81 -36.06 -1.08
CA GLY A 597 26.48 -36.63 -0.77
C GLY A 597 25.64 -35.80 0.20
N VAL A 598 25.95 -34.50 0.38
CA VAL A 598 25.42 -33.63 1.45
C VAL A 598 23.89 -33.63 1.59
N MET A 599 23.16 -33.79 0.48
CA MET A 599 21.70 -33.85 0.44
C MET A 599 21.14 -34.99 1.31
N SER A 600 21.81 -36.15 1.31
CA SER A 600 21.42 -37.30 2.13
C SER A 600 21.65 -37.07 3.63
N LEU A 601 22.60 -36.21 3.98
CA LEU A 601 22.96 -35.87 5.36
C LEU A 601 22.09 -34.72 5.92
N LEU A 602 21.63 -33.80 5.07
CA LEU A 602 20.74 -32.71 5.46
C LEU A 602 19.27 -33.16 5.57
N ARG A 603 18.78 -34.08 4.72
CA ARG A 603 17.36 -34.51 4.72
C ARG A 603 16.86 -35.00 6.11
N PRO A 604 17.60 -35.82 6.89
CA PRO A 604 17.18 -36.19 8.25
C PRO A 604 17.16 -35.01 9.23
N LEU A 605 18.04 -34.03 9.05
CA LEU A 605 18.21 -32.88 9.95
C LEU A 605 17.13 -31.80 9.73
N MET A 606 16.38 -31.88 8.62
CA MET A 606 15.13 -31.14 8.43
C MET A 606 14.03 -31.57 9.41
N LEU A 607 14.09 -32.81 9.91
CA LEU A 607 13.14 -33.39 10.87
C LEU A 607 13.74 -33.50 12.28
N ASP A 608 14.84 -32.80 12.56
CA ASP A 608 15.49 -32.78 13.86
C ASP A 608 14.57 -32.22 14.95
N VAL A 609 14.63 -32.75 16.17
CA VAL A 609 13.79 -32.27 17.30
C VAL A 609 14.14 -30.83 17.71
N VAL A 610 15.31 -30.31 17.31
CA VAL A 610 15.80 -28.98 17.69
C VAL A 610 15.57 -27.96 16.55
N PRO A 611 14.72 -26.93 16.73
CA PRO A 611 14.40 -25.96 15.68
C PRO A 611 15.60 -25.17 15.13
N SER A 612 16.64 -24.93 15.95
CA SER A 612 17.87 -24.28 15.49
C SER A 612 18.69 -25.15 14.55
N ILE A 613 18.59 -26.49 14.63
CA ILE A 613 19.19 -27.41 13.67
C ILE A 613 18.33 -27.42 12.39
N GLN A 614 17.00 -27.58 12.51
CA GLN A 614 16.07 -27.54 11.38
C GLN A 614 16.22 -26.28 10.51
N GLN A 615 16.18 -25.09 11.12
CA GLN A 615 16.26 -23.81 10.37
C GLN A 615 17.61 -23.65 9.64
N THR A 616 18.69 -24.19 10.20
CA THR A 616 20.04 -24.06 9.64
C THR A 616 20.24 -25.11 8.54
N ALA A 617 19.58 -26.27 8.63
CA ALA A 617 19.54 -27.28 7.59
C ALA A 617 18.72 -26.78 6.38
N ALA A 618 17.60 -26.10 6.64
CA ALA A 618 16.82 -25.41 5.61
C ALA A 618 17.65 -24.31 4.93
N LEU A 619 18.39 -23.50 5.70
CA LEU A 619 19.28 -22.47 5.16
C LEU A 619 20.42 -23.06 4.31
N ALA A 620 21.02 -24.19 4.74
CA ALA A 620 22.04 -24.90 3.97
C ALA A 620 21.48 -25.44 2.63
N LEU A 621 20.32 -26.10 2.66
CA LEU A 621 19.61 -26.56 1.47
C LEU A 621 19.27 -25.40 0.53
N GLY A 622 18.81 -24.26 1.06
CA GLY A 622 18.52 -23.06 0.27
C GLY A 622 19.75 -22.47 -0.41
N ARG A 623 20.90 -22.42 0.28
CA ARG A 623 22.18 -21.96 -0.30
C ARG A 623 22.66 -22.88 -1.42
N LEU A 624 22.60 -24.19 -1.20
CA LEU A 624 22.94 -25.21 -2.21
C LEU A 624 22.04 -25.11 -3.45
N ALA A 625 20.72 -25.05 -3.24
CA ALA A 625 19.74 -24.93 -4.31
C ALA A 625 19.82 -23.59 -5.05
N ASP A 626 20.19 -22.47 -4.41
CA ASP A 626 20.29 -21.17 -5.09
C ASP A 626 21.45 -21.13 -6.11
N HIS A 627 22.43 -22.02 -5.99
CA HIS A 627 23.64 -22.06 -6.82
C HIS A 627 23.68 -23.18 -7.87
N SER A 628 22.92 -24.27 -7.71
CA SER A 628 22.88 -25.40 -8.66
C SER A 628 21.45 -25.82 -9.00
N ASN A 629 21.16 -25.93 -10.30
CA ASN A 629 19.88 -26.44 -10.79
C ASN A 629 19.70 -27.93 -10.45
N ASP A 630 20.75 -28.74 -10.54
CA ASP A 630 20.72 -30.16 -10.23
C ASP A 630 20.41 -30.40 -8.74
N LEU A 631 20.91 -29.53 -7.86
CA LEU A 631 20.57 -29.57 -6.44
C LEU A 631 19.14 -29.09 -6.16
N ALA A 632 18.64 -28.09 -6.90
CA ALA A 632 17.23 -27.70 -6.83
C ALA A 632 16.30 -28.84 -7.30
N GLU A 633 16.64 -29.53 -8.39
CA GLU A 633 15.91 -30.72 -8.86
C GLU A 633 16.00 -31.87 -7.84
N ALA A 634 17.14 -32.06 -7.18
CA ALA A 634 17.30 -33.02 -6.09
C ALA A 634 16.47 -32.66 -4.84
N VAL A 635 16.21 -31.37 -4.54
CA VAL A 635 15.26 -30.95 -3.49
C VAL A 635 13.83 -31.40 -3.84
N VAL A 636 13.42 -31.26 -5.11
CA VAL A 636 12.10 -31.72 -5.60
C VAL A 636 12.02 -33.25 -5.55
N LYS A 637 12.97 -33.96 -6.18
CA LYS A 637 13.01 -35.43 -6.26
C LYS A 637 13.13 -36.14 -4.90
N ALA A 638 13.51 -35.43 -3.84
CA ALA A 638 13.62 -35.95 -2.48
C ALA A 638 12.42 -35.60 -1.58
N ASP A 639 11.27 -35.18 -2.12
CA ASP A 639 10.05 -34.83 -1.38
C ASP A 639 10.28 -33.82 -0.24
N ILE A 640 11.27 -32.93 -0.37
CA ILE A 640 11.60 -31.97 0.69
C ILE A 640 10.59 -30.81 0.70
N LEU A 641 10.00 -30.46 -0.46
CA LEU A 641 9.03 -29.37 -0.56
C LEU A 641 7.76 -29.62 0.28
N PRO A 642 7.05 -30.76 0.20
CA PRO A 642 5.88 -31.01 1.05
C PRO A 642 6.22 -31.03 2.55
N GLN A 643 7.41 -31.52 2.92
CA GLN A 643 7.87 -31.55 4.31
C GLN A 643 8.11 -30.14 4.88
N LEU A 644 8.72 -29.26 4.09
CA LEU A 644 8.85 -27.83 4.40
C LEU A 644 7.49 -27.15 4.56
N ILE A 645 6.59 -27.37 3.60
CA ILE A 645 5.29 -26.68 3.49
C ILE A 645 4.34 -27.08 4.62
N ASN A 646 4.23 -28.38 4.92
CA ASN A 646 3.43 -28.87 6.05
C ASN A 646 3.94 -28.36 7.41
N SER A 647 5.21 -27.95 7.48
CA SER A 647 5.84 -27.40 8.68
C SER A 647 5.79 -25.87 8.75
N LEU A 648 5.27 -25.18 7.74
CA LEU A 648 5.47 -23.72 7.60
C LEU A 648 4.59 -22.89 8.55
N ASP A 649 3.38 -23.34 8.84
CA ASP A 649 2.39 -22.61 9.65
C ASP A 649 2.80 -22.59 11.14
N SER A 650 3.15 -23.76 11.68
CA SER A 650 3.36 -24.00 13.12
C SER A 650 4.80 -23.74 13.63
N GLN A 651 5.66 -23.10 12.84
CA GLN A 651 7.09 -22.97 13.14
C GLN A 651 7.57 -21.54 13.34
N ASN A 652 8.72 -21.41 14.01
CA ASN A 652 9.34 -20.14 14.37
C ASN A 652 9.68 -19.27 13.14
N ARG A 653 9.65 -17.93 13.30
CA ARG A 653 9.97 -16.94 12.24
C ARG A 653 11.27 -17.21 11.48
N PHE A 654 12.29 -17.74 12.15
CA PHE A 654 13.58 -18.08 11.53
C PHE A 654 13.47 -19.28 10.58
N TYR A 655 12.69 -20.31 10.95
CA TYR A 655 12.37 -21.43 10.08
C TYR A 655 11.48 -20.99 8.91
N LYS A 656 10.45 -20.15 9.14
CA LYS A 656 9.63 -19.59 8.05
C LYS A 656 10.47 -18.88 6.99
N LYS A 657 11.43 -18.03 7.41
CA LYS A 657 12.38 -17.35 6.50
C LYS A 657 13.29 -18.35 5.75
N ALA A 658 13.84 -19.34 6.44
CA ALA A 658 14.71 -20.34 5.82
C ALA A 658 13.96 -21.23 4.81
N ALA A 659 12.75 -21.68 5.17
CA ALA A 659 11.88 -22.47 4.30
C ALA A 659 11.43 -21.65 3.06
N ALA A 660 10.98 -20.40 3.24
CA ALA A 660 10.65 -19.51 2.12
C ALA A 660 11.86 -19.27 1.20
N PHE A 661 13.08 -19.20 1.75
CA PHE A 661 14.31 -19.15 0.95
C PHE A 661 14.56 -20.44 0.15
N VAL A 662 14.30 -21.64 0.68
CA VAL A 662 14.36 -22.89 -0.12
C VAL A 662 13.35 -22.86 -1.26
N LEU A 663 12.09 -22.48 -0.99
CA LEU A 663 11.06 -22.37 -2.03
C LEU A 663 11.46 -21.36 -3.13
N ARG A 664 12.04 -20.22 -2.74
CA ARG A 664 12.61 -19.22 -3.66
C ARG A 664 13.76 -19.78 -4.49
N ALA A 665 14.68 -20.51 -3.86
CA ALA A 665 15.88 -21.06 -4.49
C ALA A 665 15.53 -22.12 -5.54
N VAL A 666 14.52 -22.96 -5.29
CA VAL A 666 14.01 -23.92 -6.29
C VAL A 666 13.26 -23.20 -7.41
N ALA A 667 12.31 -22.31 -7.09
CA ALA A 667 11.52 -21.56 -8.10
C ALA A 667 12.35 -20.56 -8.93
N LYS A 668 13.64 -20.39 -8.64
CA LYS A 668 14.56 -19.46 -9.33
C LYS A 668 14.91 -19.92 -10.74
N HIS A 669 15.20 -21.20 -10.93
CA HIS A 669 15.95 -21.68 -12.12
C HIS A 669 15.08 -21.88 -13.36
N SER A 670 13.96 -22.59 -13.23
CA SER A 670 13.17 -23.03 -14.38
C SER A 670 11.65 -22.98 -14.10
N PRO A 671 10.79 -22.92 -15.15
CA PRO A 671 9.35 -22.95 -14.98
C PRO A 671 8.83 -24.27 -14.38
N GLU A 672 9.48 -25.39 -14.67
CA GLU A 672 9.12 -26.72 -14.12
C GLU A 672 9.44 -26.80 -12.62
N MET A 673 10.56 -26.21 -12.18
CA MET A 673 10.89 -26.11 -10.75
C MET A 673 9.94 -25.16 -10.02
N ALA A 674 9.56 -24.03 -10.66
CA ALA A 674 8.54 -23.13 -10.12
C ALA A 674 7.15 -23.81 -10.04
N GLU A 675 6.77 -24.60 -11.04
CA GLU A 675 5.53 -25.39 -11.02
C GLU A 675 5.56 -26.47 -9.93
N SER A 676 6.68 -27.16 -9.74
CA SER A 676 6.87 -28.14 -8.67
C SER A 676 6.64 -27.56 -7.27
N VAL A 677 7.09 -26.32 -7.03
CA VAL A 677 6.81 -25.57 -5.78
C VAL A 677 5.33 -25.23 -5.62
N VAL A 678 4.63 -24.94 -6.72
CA VAL A 678 3.19 -24.63 -6.73
C VAL A 678 2.35 -25.88 -6.49
N LEU A 679 2.62 -26.98 -7.20
CA LEU A 679 1.95 -28.27 -7.04
C LEU A 679 2.14 -28.85 -5.63
N SER A 680 3.27 -28.55 -4.98
CA SER A 680 3.51 -28.90 -3.56
C SER A 680 2.69 -28.08 -2.56
N GLY A 681 1.88 -27.11 -3.00
CA GLY A 681 1.11 -26.19 -2.16
C GLY A 681 1.87 -24.93 -1.70
N GLY A 682 3.09 -24.71 -2.20
CA GLY A 682 4.01 -23.68 -1.69
C GLY A 682 3.49 -22.26 -1.83
N ALA A 683 2.82 -21.94 -2.94
CA ALA A 683 2.24 -20.61 -3.17
C ALA A 683 1.20 -20.23 -2.08
N SER A 684 0.33 -21.17 -1.67
CA SER A 684 -0.67 -20.92 -0.62
C SER A 684 -0.01 -20.70 0.75
N ALA A 685 1.01 -21.49 1.08
CA ALA A 685 1.73 -21.38 2.35
C ALA A 685 2.57 -20.08 2.43
N LEU A 686 3.14 -19.63 1.30
CA LEU A 686 3.82 -18.34 1.20
C LEU A 686 2.85 -17.16 1.35
N VAL A 687 1.62 -17.26 0.84
CA VAL A 687 0.57 -16.24 1.06
C VAL A 687 0.21 -16.12 2.55
N LEU A 688 0.11 -17.23 3.28
CA LEU A 688 -0.08 -17.20 4.74
C LEU A 688 1.12 -16.54 5.47
N CYS A 689 2.33 -16.64 4.93
CA CYS A 689 3.49 -15.94 5.46
C CYS A 689 3.52 -14.43 5.17
N LEU A 690 2.66 -13.91 4.28
CA LEU A 690 2.41 -12.46 4.17
C LEU A 690 1.43 -11.95 5.24
N GLU A 691 0.64 -12.83 5.85
CA GLU A 691 -0.26 -12.54 6.97
C GLU A 691 0.47 -12.57 8.34
N ASP A 692 1.78 -12.94 8.36
CA ASP A 692 2.63 -12.97 9.56
C ASP A 692 3.07 -11.54 10.00
N PHE A 693 3.34 -11.33 11.29
CA PHE A 693 3.69 -10.01 11.83
C PHE A 693 5.16 -9.60 11.63
N ASP A 694 6.08 -10.54 11.43
CA ASP A 694 7.51 -10.21 11.24
C ASP A 694 7.79 -9.71 9.80
N PRO A 695 8.23 -8.46 9.58
CA PRO A 695 8.40 -7.91 8.22
C PRO A 695 9.42 -8.67 7.37
N GLY A 696 10.39 -9.36 8.00
CA GLY A 696 11.34 -10.21 7.29
C GLY A 696 10.78 -11.59 6.91
N VAL A 697 9.69 -12.04 7.55
CA VAL A 697 8.91 -13.21 7.07
C VAL A 697 8.11 -12.78 5.85
N LYS A 698 7.44 -11.61 5.90
CA LYS A 698 6.78 -11.00 4.72
C LYS A 698 7.76 -10.82 3.56
N GLU A 699 8.97 -10.31 3.81
CA GLU A 699 9.99 -10.08 2.77
C GLU A 699 10.41 -11.40 2.11
N ALA A 700 10.76 -12.42 2.90
CA ALA A 700 11.16 -13.72 2.39
C ALA A 700 10.02 -14.39 1.59
N ALA A 701 8.78 -14.26 2.06
CA ALA A 701 7.60 -14.82 1.41
C ALA A 701 7.24 -14.10 0.10
N ALA A 702 7.22 -12.76 0.10
CA ALA A 702 7.03 -11.95 -1.10
C ALA A 702 8.11 -12.25 -2.14
N TRP A 703 9.37 -12.40 -1.73
CA TRP A 703 10.47 -12.69 -2.65
C TRP A 703 10.37 -14.09 -3.28
N ALA A 704 9.91 -15.09 -2.52
CA ALA A 704 9.61 -16.42 -3.04
C ALA A 704 8.44 -16.39 -4.04
N LEU A 705 7.35 -15.70 -3.71
CA LEU A 705 6.22 -15.48 -4.62
C LEU A 705 6.63 -14.74 -5.89
N GLY A 706 7.54 -13.77 -5.80
CA GLY A 706 8.10 -13.04 -6.95
C GLY A 706 8.85 -13.95 -7.93
N TYR A 707 9.61 -14.93 -7.44
CA TYR A 707 10.27 -15.92 -8.31
C TYR A 707 9.30 -16.95 -8.91
N ILE A 708 8.29 -17.39 -8.18
CA ILE A 708 7.22 -18.26 -8.72
C ILE A 708 6.46 -17.52 -9.84
N ALA A 709 6.03 -16.28 -9.55
CA ALA A 709 5.40 -15.38 -10.51
C ALA A 709 6.35 -14.91 -11.61
N ARG A 710 7.68 -15.09 -11.48
CA ARG A 710 8.62 -14.72 -12.53
C ARG A 710 8.49 -15.63 -13.74
N HIS A 711 8.29 -16.92 -13.55
CA HIS A 711 8.23 -17.90 -14.63
C HIS A 711 6.80 -18.24 -15.02
N ASN A 712 5.94 -18.55 -14.03
CA ASN A 712 4.60 -19.06 -14.27
C ASN A 712 3.54 -18.01 -13.90
N ALA A 713 2.42 -17.98 -14.63
CA ALA A 713 1.24 -17.17 -14.29
C ALA A 713 0.44 -17.78 -13.09
N CYS A 714 1.15 -18.32 -12.10
CA CYS A 714 0.62 -19.16 -11.03
C CYS A 714 -0.43 -18.44 -10.17
N CYS A 715 -1.59 -19.10 -9.99
CA CYS A 715 -2.68 -18.57 -9.19
C CYS A 715 -2.44 -18.70 -7.67
N SER A 716 -1.95 -17.62 -7.06
CA SER A 716 -2.57 -17.08 -5.83
C SER A 716 -3.39 -15.80 -6.11
N GLY A 717 -3.84 -15.66 -7.37
CA GLY A 717 -4.10 -14.41 -8.11
C GLY A 717 -5.25 -13.50 -7.66
N CYS A 718 -5.77 -13.68 -6.46
CA CYS A 718 -6.63 -12.66 -5.80
C CYS A 718 -6.21 -12.38 -4.34
N ARG A 719 -5.48 -13.29 -3.67
CA ARG A 719 -5.14 -13.17 -2.24
C ARG A 719 -3.76 -12.58 -1.98
N CYS A 720 -2.80 -12.75 -2.89
CA CYS A 720 -1.47 -12.16 -2.72
C CYS A 720 -1.48 -10.64 -2.95
N SER A 721 -2.22 -10.14 -3.95
CA SER A 721 -2.19 -8.73 -4.35
C SER A 721 -2.54 -7.76 -3.21
N PRO A 722 -3.62 -7.95 -2.42
CA PRO A 722 -3.91 -7.08 -1.27
C PRO A 722 -2.79 -7.09 -0.22
N LEU A 723 -2.24 -8.27 0.10
CA LEU A 723 -1.19 -8.41 1.13
C LEU A 723 0.15 -7.81 0.67
N LEU A 724 0.45 -7.87 -0.63
CA LEU A 724 1.61 -7.21 -1.24
C LEU A 724 1.44 -5.69 -1.29
N VAL A 725 0.22 -5.18 -1.53
CA VAL A 725 -0.07 -3.74 -1.46
C VAL A 725 0.02 -3.22 -0.03
N LEU A 726 -0.50 -3.96 0.97
CA LEU A 726 -0.26 -3.65 2.39
C LEU A 726 1.23 -3.68 2.73
N SER A 727 2.00 -4.60 2.15
CA SER A 727 3.47 -4.67 2.30
C SER A 727 4.23 -3.49 1.68
N LEU A 728 3.60 -2.64 0.84
CA LEU A 728 4.17 -1.36 0.40
C LEU A 728 3.99 -0.23 1.43
N GLN A 729 3.06 -0.39 2.38
CA GLN A 729 2.75 0.62 3.41
C GLN A 729 3.72 0.51 4.60
N GLU A 730 4.10 -0.73 4.97
CA GLU A 730 5.07 -1.08 6.04
C GLU A 730 6.38 -0.28 5.98
N PRO A 731 7.04 0.05 7.12
CA PRO A 731 8.21 0.94 7.12
C PRO A 731 9.47 0.34 6.44
N GLU A 732 9.60 -0.99 6.35
CA GLU A 732 10.80 -1.65 5.84
C GLU A 732 11.03 -1.45 4.33
N MET A 733 12.00 -0.60 3.98
CA MET A 733 12.43 -0.38 2.59
C MET A 733 12.84 -1.66 1.83
N ALA A 734 13.30 -2.71 2.53
CA ALA A 734 13.58 -4.00 1.92
C ALA A 734 12.29 -4.68 1.45
N LEU A 735 11.29 -4.78 2.33
CA LEU A 735 9.95 -5.29 2.03
C LEU A 735 9.28 -4.49 0.90
N LYS A 736 9.33 -3.14 0.92
CA LYS A 736 8.78 -2.30 -0.17
C LYS A 736 9.36 -2.63 -1.54
N ARG A 737 10.70 -2.75 -1.64
CA ARG A 737 11.39 -3.09 -2.90
C ARG A 737 10.96 -4.46 -3.43
N ILE A 738 10.88 -5.45 -2.54
CA ILE A 738 10.48 -6.82 -2.90
C ILE A 738 9.01 -6.90 -3.28
N ALA A 739 8.11 -6.24 -2.53
CA ALA A 739 6.68 -6.17 -2.85
C ALA A 739 6.44 -5.51 -4.23
N ALA A 740 7.08 -4.37 -4.51
CA ALA A 740 7.00 -3.71 -5.82
C ALA A 740 7.56 -4.60 -6.96
N SER A 741 8.67 -5.30 -6.73
CA SER A 741 9.22 -6.27 -7.70
C SER A 741 8.25 -7.44 -7.94
N THR A 742 7.61 -7.95 -6.89
CA THR A 742 6.68 -9.08 -6.96
C THR A 742 5.39 -8.70 -7.69
N LEU A 743 4.87 -7.49 -7.46
CA LEU A 743 3.77 -6.93 -8.24
C LEU A 743 4.16 -6.74 -9.71
N SER A 744 5.39 -6.29 -10.01
CA SER A 744 5.92 -6.23 -11.38
C SER A 744 5.99 -7.62 -12.05
N ASP A 745 6.43 -8.65 -11.33
CA ASP A 745 6.48 -10.02 -11.85
C ASP A 745 5.08 -10.66 -12.03
N ILE A 746 4.10 -10.34 -11.18
CA ILE A 746 2.69 -10.74 -11.36
C ILE A 746 2.08 -10.04 -12.58
N CYS A 747 2.20 -8.71 -12.68
CA CYS A 747 1.53 -7.90 -13.71
C CYS A 747 1.98 -8.22 -15.13
N LYS A 748 3.20 -8.73 -15.36
CA LYS A 748 3.75 -8.86 -16.73
C LYS A 748 3.05 -9.90 -17.62
N HIS A 749 2.34 -10.87 -17.03
CA HIS A 749 1.84 -12.07 -17.70
C HIS A 749 0.55 -11.84 -18.48
N THR A 750 -0.53 -11.43 -17.81
CA THR A 750 -1.87 -11.36 -18.39
C THR A 750 -2.60 -10.07 -17.99
N PRO A 751 -3.51 -9.54 -18.83
CA PRO A 751 -4.33 -8.37 -18.48
C PRO A 751 -5.20 -8.63 -17.24
N GLN A 752 -5.67 -9.86 -17.02
CA GLN A 752 -6.46 -10.20 -15.84
C GLN A 752 -5.65 -10.06 -14.55
N LEU A 753 -4.40 -10.56 -14.51
CA LEU A 753 -3.53 -10.40 -13.33
C LEU A 753 -3.19 -8.93 -13.09
N ALA A 754 -2.87 -8.17 -14.14
CA ALA A 754 -2.65 -6.74 -14.03
C ALA A 754 -3.88 -5.99 -13.47
N GLN A 755 -5.09 -6.30 -13.96
CA GLN A 755 -6.34 -5.73 -13.45
C GLN A 755 -6.54 -6.07 -11.97
N THR A 756 -6.38 -7.33 -11.53
CA THR A 756 -6.53 -7.69 -10.10
C THR A 756 -5.54 -6.99 -9.18
N VAL A 757 -4.36 -6.57 -9.68
CA VAL A 757 -3.43 -5.74 -8.91
C VAL A 757 -3.94 -4.29 -8.84
N VAL A 758 -4.41 -3.72 -9.94
CA VAL A 758 -5.00 -2.37 -9.97
C VAL A 758 -6.25 -2.27 -9.09
N ASP A 759 -7.14 -3.27 -9.14
CA ASP A 759 -8.36 -3.36 -8.33
C ASP A 759 -8.08 -3.33 -6.81
N THR A 760 -6.87 -3.69 -6.38
CA THR A 760 -6.42 -3.60 -4.97
C THR A 760 -5.83 -2.25 -4.58
N GLY A 761 -5.98 -1.21 -5.43
CA GLY A 761 -5.48 0.14 -5.16
C GLY A 761 -3.97 0.31 -5.36
N ALA A 762 -3.30 -0.66 -6.01
CA ALA A 762 -1.83 -0.68 -6.12
C ALA A 762 -1.25 0.57 -6.80
N ILE A 763 -1.94 1.15 -7.79
CA ILE A 763 -1.43 2.33 -8.53
C ILE A 763 -1.21 3.51 -7.57
N ALA A 764 -2.15 3.82 -6.68
CA ALA A 764 -2.04 4.97 -5.77
C ALA A 764 -0.84 4.85 -4.82
N HIS A 765 -0.60 3.64 -4.29
CA HIS A 765 0.56 3.38 -3.44
C HIS A 765 1.87 3.38 -4.24
N LEU A 766 1.90 2.81 -5.45
CA LEU A 766 3.06 2.87 -6.33
C LEU A 766 3.41 4.31 -6.74
N ALA A 767 2.40 5.13 -7.08
CA ALA A 767 2.55 6.56 -7.37
C ALA A 767 3.17 7.30 -6.17
N GLN A 768 2.63 7.12 -4.96
CA GLN A 768 3.21 7.68 -3.74
C GLN A 768 4.67 7.21 -3.53
N MET A 769 5.00 5.96 -3.89
CA MET A 769 6.36 5.46 -3.72
C MET A 769 7.40 6.11 -4.66
N ILE A 770 6.99 6.73 -5.78
CA ILE A 770 7.89 7.48 -6.68
C ILE A 770 8.61 8.62 -5.94
N LEU A 771 7.97 9.22 -4.94
CA LEU A 771 8.51 10.36 -4.17
C LEU A 771 9.64 9.96 -3.20
N ASN A 772 9.96 8.67 -3.05
CA ASN A 772 11.05 8.23 -2.17
C ASN A 772 12.43 8.49 -2.79
N PRO A 773 13.45 8.86 -1.98
CA PRO A 773 14.81 9.06 -2.47
C PRO A 773 15.51 7.75 -2.87
N ASP A 774 14.98 6.58 -2.50
CA ASP A 774 15.62 5.30 -2.82
C ASP A 774 15.46 4.90 -4.29
N ALA A 775 16.53 5.08 -5.07
CA ALA A 775 16.60 4.66 -6.46
C ALA A 775 16.25 3.17 -6.66
N LYS A 776 16.62 2.28 -5.72
CA LYS A 776 16.31 0.85 -5.84
C LYS A 776 14.80 0.55 -5.78
N LEU A 777 14.04 1.27 -4.95
CA LEU A 777 12.58 1.21 -4.93
C LEU A 777 12.01 1.82 -6.22
N LYS A 778 12.48 3.01 -6.63
CA LYS A 778 12.00 3.67 -7.87
C LYS A 778 12.18 2.80 -9.11
N ARG A 779 13.30 2.08 -9.27
CA ARG A 779 13.50 1.07 -10.33
C ARG A 779 12.33 0.08 -10.40
N GLN A 780 11.92 -0.48 -9.26
CA GLN A 780 10.86 -1.50 -9.19
C GLN A 780 9.47 -0.89 -9.37
N VAL A 781 9.21 0.29 -8.81
CA VAL A 781 7.95 1.02 -8.97
C VAL A 781 7.69 1.34 -10.44
N PHE A 782 8.66 1.93 -11.16
CA PHE A 782 8.51 2.21 -12.59
C PHE A 782 8.43 0.93 -13.44
N SER A 783 9.07 -0.17 -13.03
CA SER A 783 8.90 -1.48 -13.67
C SER A 783 7.46 -2.00 -13.51
N ALA A 784 6.90 -1.98 -12.30
CA ALA A 784 5.54 -2.44 -12.01
C ALA A 784 4.50 -1.65 -12.82
N LEU A 785 4.61 -0.32 -12.82
CA LEU A 785 3.75 0.56 -13.61
C LEU A 785 3.90 0.29 -15.11
N SER A 786 5.12 0.07 -15.62
CA SER A 786 5.34 -0.33 -17.03
C SER A 786 4.63 -1.63 -17.40
N GLN A 787 4.65 -2.64 -16.52
CA GLN A 787 3.97 -3.91 -16.78
C GLN A 787 2.44 -3.80 -16.71
N ILE A 788 1.90 -2.86 -15.93
CA ILE A 788 0.46 -2.54 -15.91
C ILE A 788 0.06 -1.88 -17.24
N CYS A 789 0.73 -0.79 -17.66
CA CYS A 789 0.41 -0.06 -18.89
C CYS A 789 0.59 -0.86 -20.18
N LYS A 790 1.39 -1.95 -20.15
CA LYS A 790 1.69 -2.81 -21.30
C LYS A 790 0.45 -3.48 -21.92
N HIS A 791 -0.55 -3.84 -21.12
CA HIS A 791 -1.58 -4.81 -21.52
C HIS A 791 -2.85 -4.22 -22.14
N SER A 792 -3.30 -3.05 -21.71
CA SER A 792 -4.51 -2.42 -22.26
C SER A 792 -4.47 -0.90 -22.14
N TYR A 793 -5.30 -0.24 -22.96
CA TYR A 793 -5.61 1.18 -22.84
C TYR A 793 -6.10 1.54 -21.43
N SER A 794 -7.08 0.83 -20.87
CA SER A 794 -7.67 1.14 -19.56
C SER A 794 -6.66 1.07 -18.40
N LEU A 795 -5.72 0.13 -18.46
CA LEU A 795 -4.64 0.02 -17.48
C LEU A 795 -3.59 1.13 -17.64
N ALA A 796 -3.40 1.68 -18.85
CA ALA A 796 -2.55 2.85 -19.08
C ALA A 796 -3.25 4.17 -18.69
N GLU A 797 -4.55 4.29 -18.94
CA GLU A 797 -5.42 5.40 -18.56
C GLU A 797 -5.42 5.60 -17.03
N MET A 798 -5.74 4.57 -16.25
CA MET A 798 -5.70 4.62 -14.77
C MET A 798 -4.30 4.94 -14.19
N VAL A 799 -3.23 4.69 -14.95
CA VAL A 799 -1.86 5.06 -14.54
C VAL A 799 -1.52 6.52 -14.88
N ILE A 800 -2.15 7.12 -15.90
CA ILE A 800 -2.09 8.56 -16.17
C ILE A 800 -2.95 9.33 -15.17
N GLU A 801 -4.15 8.84 -14.86
CA GLU A 801 -5.07 9.44 -13.87
C GLU A 801 -4.45 9.56 -12.47
N ALA A 802 -3.44 8.76 -12.16
CA ALA A 802 -2.64 8.84 -10.92
C ALA A 802 -1.55 9.94 -10.95
N GLU A 803 -1.56 10.83 -11.95
CA GLU A 803 -0.70 12.02 -12.10
C GLU A 803 0.82 11.77 -11.97
N ILE A 804 1.29 10.56 -12.27
CA ILE A 804 2.70 10.18 -12.03
C ILE A 804 3.71 10.85 -12.97
N PHE A 805 3.26 11.37 -14.12
CA PHE A 805 4.17 11.74 -15.21
C PHE A 805 5.05 12.97 -14.94
N PRO A 806 4.61 14.05 -14.27
CA PRO A 806 5.51 15.11 -13.80
C PRO A 806 6.65 14.59 -12.90
N ALA A 807 6.34 13.70 -11.94
CA ALA A 807 7.35 13.08 -11.07
C ALA A 807 8.25 12.10 -11.83
N ALA A 808 7.70 11.39 -12.82
CA ALA A 808 8.47 10.52 -13.71
C ALA A 808 9.45 11.31 -14.59
N ILE A 809 9.02 12.42 -15.18
CA ILE A 809 9.87 13.33 -15.98
C ILE A 809 11.03 13.87 -15.13
N ALA A 810 10.79 14.26 -13.87
CA ALA A 810 11.87 14.62 -12.95
C ALA A 810 12.87 13.47 -12.74
N CYS A 811 12.39 12.23 -12.67
CA CYS A 811 13.23 11.03 -12.55
C CYS A 811 14.00 10.66 -13.84
N LEU A 812 13.77 11.31 -14.98
CA LEU A 812 14.68 11.20 -16.14
C LEU A 812 16.04 11.87 -15.91
N ARG A 813 16.20 12.68 -14.86
CA ARG A 813 17.48 13.28 -14.43
C ARG A 813 18.02 12.64 -13.15
N ASP A 814 17.49 11.48 -12.74
CA ASP A 814 17.99 10.71 -11.61
C ASP A 814 19.41 10.16 -11.90
N PRO A 815 20.35 10.16 -10.93
CA PRO A 815 21.68 9.57 -11.13
C PRO A 815 21.65 8.08 -11.50
N ASP A 816 20.62 7.35 -11.08
CA ASP A 816 20.48 5.92 -11.36
C ASP A 816 19.94 5.65 -12.78
N GLU A 817 20.81 5.12 -13.64
CA GLU A 817 20.50 4.87 -15.05
C GLU A 817 19.32 3.91 -15.28
N TYR A 818 19.09 2.99 -14.34
CA TYR A 818 17.99 2.03 -14.42
C TYR A 818 16.67 2.66 -13.98
N VAL A 819 16.69 3.68 -13.09
CA VAL A 819 15.52 4.54 -12.87
C VAL A 819 15.18 5.26 -14.16
N ARG A 820 16.15 5.95 -14.77
CA ARG A 820 15.94 6.67 -16.05
C ARG A 820 15.35 5.74 -17.13
N LYS A 821 15.98 4.58 -17.36
CA LYS A 821 15.51 3.55 -18.32
C LYS A 821 14.08 3.07 -18.04
N ASN A 822 13.73 2.83 -16.78
CA ASN A 822 12.41 2.30 -16.44
C ASN A 822 11.32 3.38 -16.57
N VAL A 823 11.64 4.66 -16.30
CA VAL A 823 10.76 5.79 -16.65
C VAL A 823 10.50 5.85 -18.16
N THR A 824 11.56 5.81 -18.97
CA THR A 824 11.40 5.86 -20.44
C THR A 824 10.65 4.63 -20.97
N THR A 825 10.76 3.48 -20.30
CA THR A 825 10.00 2.26 -20.61
C THR A 825 8.51 2.43 -20.29
N LEU A 826 8.17 3.02 -19.15
CA LEU A 826 6.79 3.37 -18.79
C LEU A 826 6.18 4.32 -19.82
N MET A 827 6.89 5.41 -20.18
CA MET A 827 6.45 6.34 -21.21
C MET A 827 6.23 5.64 -22.55
N ARG A 828 7.14 4.73 -22.95
CA ARG A 828 7.02 3.94 -24.19
C ARG A 828 5.75 3.08 -24.21
N GLU A 829 5.45 2.33 -23.14
CA GLU A 829 4.25 1.47 -23.13
C GLU A 829 2.96 2.30 -23.11
N VAL A 830 2.95 3.48 -22.50
CA VAL A 830 1.79 4.39 -22.50
C VAL A 830 1.56 5.01 -23.88
N VAL A 831 2.55 5.66 -24.49
CA VAL A 831 2.38 6.30 -25.81
C VAL A 831 2.11 5.32 -26.94
N LYS A 832 2.37 4.03 -26.73
CA LYS A 832 2.10 2.95 -27.68
C LYS A 832 0.61 2.61 -27.80
N GLN A 833 -0.22 2.90 -26.78
CA GLN A 833 -1.62 2.46 -26.75
C GLN A 833 -2.51 3.25 -27.75
N THR A 834 -2.63 4.58 -27.60
CA THR A 834 -3.48 5.42 -28.47
C THR A 834 -2.90 6.83 -28.66
N PRO A 835 -3.30 7.58 -29.72
CA PRO A 835 -2.90 8.97 -29.92
C PRO A 835 -3.26 9.91 -28.76
N GLU A 836 -4.34 9.68 -28.04
CA GLU A 836 -4.78 10.54 -26.92
C GLU A 836 -3.79 10.43 -25.76
N LEU A 837 -3.43 9.21 -25.35
CA LEU A 837 -2.43 9.00 -24.29
C LEU A 837 -1.04 9.49 -24.74
N ALA A 838 -0.71 9.33 -26.03
CA ALA A 838 0.50 9.91 -26.60
C ALA A 838 0.50 11.45 -26.50
N GLN A 839 -0.61 12.12 -26.84
CA GLN A 839 -0.75 13.57 -26.77
C GLN A 839 -0.65 14.08 -25.33
N LEU A 840 -1.17 13.36 -24.33
CA LEU A 840 -0.99 13.71 -22.91
C LEU A 840 0.48 13.71 -22.50
N ILE A 841 1.25 12.68 -22.89
CA ILE A 841 2.70 12.61 -22.60
C ILE A 841 3.49 13.70 -23.35
N VAL A 842 3.06 14.09 -24.56
CA VAL A 842 3.60 15.27 -25.27
C VAL A 842 3.31 16.55 -24.49
N ASN A 843 2.07 16.76 -24.05
CA ASN A 843 1.63 17.96 -23.33
C ASN A 843 2.34 18.13 -21.98
N CYS A 844 2.67 17.02 -21.28
CA CYS A 844 3.51 17.04 -20.07
C CYS A 844 4.99 17.39 -20.32
N GLY A 845 5.42 17.62 -21.57
CA GLY A 845 6.81 17.90 -21.94
C GLY A 845 7.69 16.66 -22.10
N GLY A 846 7.09 15.46 -22.14
CA GLY A 846 7.81 14.18 -22.16
C GLY A 846 8.76 14.01 -23.35
N LEU A 847 8.45 14.59 -24.52
CA LEU A 847 9.33 14.52 -25.70
C LEU A 847 10.69 15.16 -25.45
N ALA A 848 10.72 16.40 -24.96
CA ALA A 848 11.96 17.12 -24.72
C ALA A 848 12.84 16.39 -23.68
N ALA A 849 12.22 15.94 -22.57
CA ALA A 849 12.94 15.21 -21.52
C ALA A 849 13.48 13.84 -21.97
N VAL A 850 12.78 13.14 -22.87
CA VAL A 850 13.29 11.90 -23.49
C VAL A 850 14.40 12.19 -24.51
N ILE A 851 14.35 13.31 -25.23
CA ILE A 851 15.39 13.73 -26.18
C ILE A 851 16.67 14.14 -25.44
N ASP A 852 16.58 14.91 -24.35
CA ASP A 852 17.68 15.19 -23.42
C ASP A 852 18.32 13.87 -22.93
N TYR A 853 17.49 12.93 -22.42
CA TYR A 853 17.94 11.63 -21.93
C TYR A 853 18.67 10.80 -23.00
N LEU A 854 18.24 10.86 -24.27
CA LEU A 854 18.94 10.21 -25.39
C LEU A 854 20.28 10.88 -25.70
N GLY A 855 20.51 12.14 -25.31
CA GLY A 855 21.82 12.79 -25.31
C GLY A 855 22.77 12.21 -24.28
N ASP A 856 22.27 11.99 -23.05
CA ASP A 856 23.08 11.62 -21.88
C ASP A 856 23.43 10.12 -21.78
N CYS A 857 22.63 9.22 -22.36
CA CYS A 857 22.89 7.77 -22.29
C CYS A 857 23.41 7.16 -23.61
N ARG A 858 23.91 5.91 -23.55
CA ARG A 858 24.39 5.12 -24.71
C ARG A 858 23.89 3.66 -24.59
N GLY A 859 23.98 2.88 -25.66
CA GLY A 859 23.72 1.44 -25.65
C GLY A 859 22.28 1.06 -25.30
N GLN A 860 22.12 -0.10 -24.63
CA GLN A 860 20.85 -0.68 -24.17
C GLN A 860 19.93 0.24 -23.35
N MET A 861 20.41 1.41 -22.92
CA MET A 861 19.65 2.41 -22.18
C MET A 861 18.84 3.33 -23.12
N ARG A 862 19.36 3.63 -24.32
CA ARG A 862 18.65 4.46 -25.31
C ARG A 862 17.41 3.81 -25.91
N LEU A 863 17.38 2.47 -26.01
CA LEU A 863 16.38 1.73 -26.78
C LEU A 863 14.91 2.09 -26.44
N PRO A 864 14.47 2.19 -25.16
CA PRO A 864 13.10 2.60 -24.86
C PRO A 864 12.76 4.01 -25.34
N GLY A 865 13.70 4.97 -25.27
CA GLY A 865 13.49 6.34 -25.70
C GLY A 865 13.41 6.47 -27.22
N ILE A 866 14.30 5.77 -27.94
CA ILE A 866 14.24 5.67 -29.41
C ILE A 866 12.88 5.13 -29.85
N MET A 867 12.39 4.06 -29.22
CA MET A 867 11.08 3.47 -29.52
C MET A 867 9.91 4.38 -29.11
N MET A 868 10.01 5.10 -27.97
CA MET A 868 8.98 6.04 -27.50
C MET A 868 8.72 7.13 -28.56
N LEU A 869 9.78 7.77 -29.08
CA LEU A 869 9.66 8.76 -30.16
C LEU A 869 9.04 8.16 -31.43
N GLY A 870 9.40 6.92 -31.76
CA GLY A 870 8.83 6.18 -32.90
C GLY A 870 7.35 5.85 -32.75
N TYR A 871 6.88 5.50 -31.54
CA TYR A 871 5.47 5.25 -31.26
C TYR A 871 4.64 6.54 -31.25
N VAL A 872 5.13 7.64 -30.64
CA VAL A 872 4.45 8.94 -30.71
C VAL A 872 4.25 9.36 -32.17
N ALA A 873 5.29 9.27 -32.99
CA ALA A 873 5.22 9.59 -34.41
C ALA A 873 4.43 8.57 -35.25
N ALA A 874 4.11 7.38 -34.74
CA ALA A 874 3.40 6.37 -35.52
C ALA A 874 1.89 6.65 -35.66
N HIS A 875 1.28 7.37 -34.71
CA HIS A 875 -0.18 7.52 -34.65
C HIS A 875 -0.75 8.54 -35.64
N ASN A 876 -0.19 9.75 -35.70
CA ASN A 876 -0.68 10.81 -36.58
C ASN A 876 0.40 11.84 -36.94
N GLU A 877 0.10 12.65 -37.95
CA GLU A 877 1.04 13.64 -38.52
C GLU A 877 1.34 14.80 -37.54
N ASN A 878 0.40 15.16 -36.67
CA ASN A 878 0.60 16.24 -35.69
C ASN A 878 1.60 15.83 -34.59
N LEU A 879 1.50 14.60 -34.10
CA LEU A 879 2.43 14.03 -33.12
C LEU A 879 3.82 13.80 -33.74
N ALA A 880 3.89 13.36 -35.00
CA ALA A 880 5.16 13.27 -35.73
C ALA A 880 5.82 14.65 -35.94
N MET A 881 5.03 15.68 -36.24
CA MET A 881 5.51 17.06 -36.30
C MET A 881 5.97 17.58 -34.93
N ALA A 882 5.30 17.23 -33.83
CA ALA A 882 5.74 17.56 -32.48
C ALA A 882 7.13 16.95 -32.15
N VAL A 883 7.40 15.71 -32.60
CA VAL A 883 8.74 15.08 -32.49
C VAL A 883 9.80 15.82 -33.33
N ILE A 884 9.44 16.31 -34.52
CA ILE A 884 10.34 17.13 -35.36
C ILE A 884 10.66 18.46 -34.67
N LEU A 885 9.64 19.20 -34.22
CA LEU A 885 9.78 20.49 -33.53
C LEU A 885 10.57 20.37 -32.22
N SER A 886 10.44 19.24 -31.51
CA SER A 886 11.23 18.90 -30.31
C SER A 886 12.70 18.56 -30.60
N LYS A 887 13.15 18.62 -31.87
CA LYS A 887 14.50 18.22 -32.35
C LYS A 887 14.80 16.71 -32.23
N GLY A 888 13.78 15.86 -32.23
CA GLY A 888 13.96 14.40 -32.13
C GLY A 888 14.70 13.77 -33.32
N VAL A 889 14.53 14.30 -34.53
CA VAL A 889 15.19 13.77 -35.74
C VAL A 889 16.72 13.95 -35.71
N PRO A 890 17.29 15.13 -35.40
CA PRO A 890 18.72 15.28 -35.11
C PRO A 890 19.24 14.29 -34.06
N GLN A 891 18.51 14.10 -32.95
CA GLN A 891 18.95 13.19 -31.89
C GLN A 891 18.95 11.72 -32.33
N LEU A 892 17.98 11.31 -33.15
CA LEU A 892 17.97 9.98 -33.78
C LEU A 892 19.12 9.81 -34.78
N ALA A 893 19.54 10.86 -35.49
CA ALA A 893 20.70 10.81 -36.39
C ALA A 893 22.03 10.61 -35.63
N LEU A 894 22.18 11.24 -34.45
CA LEU A 894 23.29 10.96 -33.53
C LEU A 894 23.24 9.51 -33.03
N CYS A 895 22.08 9.05 -32.55
CA CYS A 895 21.90 7.65 -32.10
C CYS A 895 22.22 6.63 -33.20
N LEU A 896 21.91 6.91 -34.47
CA LEU A 896 22.22 6.03 -35.60
C LEU A 896 23.73 5.95 -35.92
N SER A 897 24.49 6.96 -35.50
CA SER A 897 25.91 7.15 -35.84
C SER A 897 26.85 6.76 -34.70
N GLU A 898 26.47 6.99 -33.45
CA GLU A 898 27.27 6.68 -32.26
C GLU A 898 27.14 5.23 -31.78
N GLU A 899 25.97 4.61 -31.96
CA GLU A 899 25.71 3.28 -31.41
C GLU A 899 26.40 2.20 -32.25
N PRO A 900 27.09 1.22 -31.65
CA PRO A 900 27.65 0.09 -32.40
C PRO A 900 26.55 -0.92 -32.78
N GLU A 901 25.63 -1.19 -31.85
CA GLU A 901 24.70 -2.32 -31.87
C GLU A 901 23.65 -2.28 -33.00
N HIS A 902 23.56 -3.36 -33.78
CA HIS A 902 22.70 -3.42 -34.96
C HIS A 902 21.20 -3.40 -34.62
N TYR A 903 20.78 -3.97 -33.49
CA TYR A 903 19.38 -3.91 -33.05
C TYR A 903 18.97 -2.51 -32.57
N ILE A 904 19.90 -1.71 -32.03
CA ILE A 904 19.62 -0.29 -31.68
C ILE A 904 19.46 0.51 -32.97
N LYS A 905 20.40 0.38 -33.91
CA LYS A 905 20.30 1.00 -35.25
C LYS A 905 18.96 0.64 -35.91
N ALA A 906 18.56 -0.64 -35.85
CA ALA A 906 17.30 -1.09 -36.43
C ALA A 906 16.07 -0.41 -35.78
N ALA A 907 16.05 -0.23 -34.45
CA ALA A 907 15.02 0.54 -33.77
C ALA A 907 15.05 2.03 -34.17
N THR A 908 16.22 2.64 -34.28
CA THR A 908 16.39 4.04 -34.71
C THR A 908 15.89 4.27 -36.13
N VAL A 909 16.24 3.38 -37.07
CA VAL A 909 15.78 3.39 -38.46
C VAL A 909 14.26 3.21 -38.57
N TRP A 910 13.65 2.42 -37.69
CA TRP A 910 12.20 2.32 -37.58
C TRP A 910 11.56 3.61 -37.08
N SER A 911 12.06 4.22 -36.00
CA SER A 911 11.52 5.48 -35.50
C SER A 911 11.67 6.62 -36.51
N ILE A 912 12.78 6.66 -37.27
CA ILE A 912 12.96 7.60 -38.39
C ILE A 912 11.91 7.37 -39.50
N ASN A 913 11.54 6.11 -39.81
CA ASN A 913 10.43 5.83 -40.72
C ASN A 913 9.11 6.39 -40.19
N GLN A 914 8.77 6.12 -38.92
CA GLN A 914 7.50 6.55 -38.35
C GLN A 914 7.37 8.08 -38.35
N ILE A 915 8.46 8.83 -38.17
CA ILE A 915 8.46 10.29 -38.35
C ILE A 915 8.32 10.65 -39.83
N GLY A 916 9.21 10.15 -40.71
CA GLY A 916 9.35 10.63 -42.09
C GLY A 916 8.28 10.17 -43.09
N HIS A 917 7.43 9.20 -42.75
CA HIS A 917 6.49 8.58 -43.70
C HIS A 917 5.16 9.33 -43.92
N HIS A 918 4.87 10.39 -43.17
CA HIS A 918 3.57 11.10 -43.20
C HIS A 918 3.43 12.08 -44.38
N THR A 919 4.05 13.25 -44.31
CA THR A 919 3.92 14.31 -45.34
C THR A 919 5.28 14.66 -45.99
N PRO A 920 5.31 15.43 -47.09
CA PRO A 920 6.55 15.93 -47.66
C PRO A 920 7.40 16.77 -46.69
N GLU A 921 6.77 17.49 -45.77
CA GLU A 921 7.44 18.29 -44.72
C GLU A 921 8.17 17.38 -43.73
N HIS A 922 7.56 16.26 -43.35
CA HIS A 922 8.17 15.22 -42.52
C HIS A 922 9.36 14.57 -43.23
N ALA A 923 9.19 14.20 -44.51
CA ALA A 923 10.26 13.61 -45.31
C ALA A 923 11.44 14.60 -45.50
N LYS A 924 11.13 15.89 -45.71
CA LYS A 924 12.11 16.98 -45.78
C LYS A 924 12.86 17.19 -44.47
N ALA A 925 12.21 17.11 -43.31
CA ALA A 925 12.87 17.20 -42.01
C ALA A 925 13.90 16.08 -41.79
N VAL A 926 13.58 14.84 -42.18
CA VAL A 926 14.52 13.71 -42.16
C VAL A 926 15.66 13.91 -43.18
N ALA A 927 15.34 14.40 -44.38
CA ALA A 927 16.32 14.65 -45.44
C ALA A 927 17.36 15.73 -45.06
N ILE A 928 16.94 16.81 -44.40
CA ILE A 928 17.83 17.89 -43.92
C ILE A 928 18.85 17.38 -42.89
N CYS A 929 18.52 16.34 -42.12
CA CYS A 929 19.45 15.73 -41.15
C CYS A 929 20.46 14.75 -41.80
N ASN A 930 20.61 14.77 -43.13
CA ASN A 930 21.49 13.90 -43.92
C ASN A 930 21.30 12.39 -43.67
N LEU A 931 20.08 11.98 -43.29
CA LEU A 931 19.80 10.60 -42.94
C LEU A 931 19.68 9.66 -44.15
N LEU A 932 19.32 10.17 -45.34
CA LEU A 932 19.09 9.32 -46.51
C LEU A 932 20.37 8.63 -47.02
N PRO A 933 21.54 9.31 -47.20
CA PRO A 933 22.77 8.62 -47.56
C PRO A 933 23.25 7.65 -46.47
N LYS A 934 23.02 7.97 -45.18
CA LYS A 934 23.37 7.07 -44.08
C LYS A 934 22.52 5.79 -44.06
N LEU A 935 21.23 5.90 -44.36
CA LEU A 935 20.34 4.76 -44.55
C LEU A 935 20.72 3.92 -45.77
N LEU A 936 21.18 4.55 -46.85
CA LEU A 936 21.70 3.84 -48.03
C LEU A 936 22.99 3.07 -47.69
N GLN A 937 23.93 3.69 -46.98
CA GLN A 937 25.14 3.01 -46.49
C GLN A 937 24.79 1.78 -45.63
N LEU A 938 23.87 1.91 -44.67
CA LEU A 938 23.45 0.79 -43.80
C LEU A 938 22.69 -0.32 -44.55
N TYR A 939 22.02 0.01 -45.67
CA TYR A 939 21.41 -0.99 -46.56
C TYR A 939 22.45 -1.71 -47.43
N MET A 940 23.51 -1.02 -47.85
CA MET A 940 24.57 -1.56 -48.73
C MET A 940 25.67 -2.31 -47.96
N ASP A 941 25.87 -2.02 -46.68
CA ASP A 941 26.86 -2.69 -45.83
C ASP A 941 26.50 -4.16 -45.58
N ALA A 942 27.36 -5.06 -46.06
CA ALA A 942 27.22 -6.51 -45.90
C ALA A 942 27.37 -6.99 -44.44
N ASN A 943 27.91 -6.15 -43.53
CA ASN A 943 28.01 -6.45 -42.11
C ASN A 943 26.72 -6.13 -41.34
N SER A 944 25.83 -5.30 -41.89
CA SER A 944 24.53 -4.98 -41.28
C SER A 944 23.68 -6.24 -41.11
N SER A 945 22.91 -6.34 -40.01
CA SER A 945 21.95 -7.43 -39.86
C SER A 945 20.81 -7.34 -40.88
N GLU A 946 20.22 -8.48 -41.23
CA GLU A 946 19.10 -8.58 -42.18
C GLU A 946 17.91 -7.67 -41.78
N ASP A 947 17.59 -7.60 -40.48
CA ASP A 947 16.55 -6.71 -39.94
C ASP A 947 16.92 -5.22 -40.11
N LEU A 948 18.19 -4.84 -39.94
CA LEU A 948 18.68 -3.48 -40.16
C LEU A 948 18.66 -3.11 -41.65
N GLN A 949 19.11 -3.99 -42.54
CA GLN A 949 19.04 -3.79 -43.99
C GLN A 949 17.58 -3.69 -44.47
N THR A 950 16.71 -4.59 -44.00
CA THR A 950 15.29 -4.64 -44.37
C THR A 950 14.53 -3.40 -43.91
N LYS A 951 14.76 -2.94 -42.68
CA LYS A 951 14.21 -1.67 -42.21
C LYS A 951 14.78 -0.49 -42.99
N SER A 952 16.09 -0.41 -43.21
CA SER A 952 16.72 0.70 -43.96
C SER A 952 16.15 0.82 -45.38
N LYS A 953 15.99 -0.31 -46.08
CA LYS A 953 15.33 -0.40 -47.40
C LYS A 953 13.87 0.08 -47.36
N LYS A 954 13.10 -0.28 -46.32
CA LYS A 954 11.73 0.17 -46.13
C LYS A 954 11.66 1.69 -45.86
N THR A 955 12.51 2.19 -44.96
CA THR A 955 12.62 3.61 -44.60
C THR A 955 13.00 4.46 -45.81
N LEU A 956 14.02 4.05 -46.58
CA LEU A 956 14.39 4.70 -47.84
C LEU A 956 13.20 4.77 -48.79
N LYS A 957 12.56 3.63 -49.11
CA LYS A 957 11.39 3.62 -50.01
C LYS A 957 10.29 4.57 -49.54
N SER A 958 9.93 4.53 -48.25
CA SER A 958 8.80 5.30 -47.73
C SER A 958 9.06 6.80 -47.66
N ILE A 959 10.28 7.22 -47.31
CA ILE A 959 10.64 8.64 -47.18
C ILE A 959 10.95 9.25 -48.56
N LEU A 960 11.69 8.54 -49.43
CA LEU A 960 11.92 8.97 -50.81
C LEU A 960 10.61 9.22 -51.54
N GLN A 961 9.62 8.33 -51.37
CA GLN A 961 8.30 8.46 -52.00
C GLN A 961 7.51 9.75 -51.65
N LYS A 962 7.95 10.53 -50.64
CA LYS A 962 7.35 11.82 -50.27
C LYS A 962 8.36 12.98 -50.21
N CYS A 963 9.65 12.74 -50.42
CA CYS A 963 10.69 13.77 -50.26
C CYS A 963 10.71 14.75 -51.43
N THR A 964 10.44 16.03 -51.16
CA THR A 964 10.52 17.13 -52.13
C THR A 964 11.85 17.91 -52.10
N TYR A 965 12.77 17.54 -51.19
CA TYR A 965 14.01 18.28 -50.97
C TYR A 965 15.16 17.78 -51.87
N LEU A 966 15.22 18.33 -53.09
CA LEU A 966 16.16 17.97 -54.15
C LEU A 966 17.64 17.80 -53.71
N PRO A 967 18.24 18.69 -52.88
CA PRO A 967 19.66 18.57 -52.50
C PRO A 967 20.02 17.29 -51.71
N ALA A 968 19.04 16.63 -51.09
CA ALA A 968 19.23 15.37 -50.39
C ALA A 968 18.85 14.13 -51.24
N LEU A 969 18.18 14.35 -52.39
CA LEU A 969 17.91 13.31 -53.39
C LEU A 969 19.07 13.15 -54.37
N GLU A 970 19.79 14.24 -54.66
CA GLU A 970 20.85 14.27 -55.67
C GLU A 970 22.02 13.30 -55.39
N PRO A 971 22.60 13.18 -54.17
CA PRO A 971 23.65 12.18 -53.91
C PRO A 971 23.18 10.75 -54.20
N LEU A 972 21.91 10.45 -53.94
CA LEU A 972 21.31 9.13 -54.16
C LEU A 972 21.09 8.82 -55.64
N LEU A 973 21.20 9.80 -56.54
CA LEU A 973 21.18 9.55 -57.99
C LEU A 973 22.48 8.89 -58.48
N TYR A 974 23.58 9.08 -57.75
CA TYR A 974 24.89 8.50 -58.05
C TYR A 974 25.12 7.18 -57.32
N ASP A 975 24.76 7.12 -56.03
CA ASP A 975 25.12 6.00 -55.14
C ASP A 975 24.08 4.87 -55.06
N ALA A 976 22.81 5.09 -55.45
CA ALA A 976 21.73 4.15 -55.15
C ALA A 976 21.65 2.98 -56.15
N PRO A 977 21.50 1.72 -55.68
CA PRO A 977 21.25 0.57 -56.55
C PRO A 977 19.87 0.67 -57.21
N SER A 978 19.70 0.05 -58.38
CA SER A 978 18.51 0.14 -59.24
C SER A 978 17.16 -0.05 -58.52
N ASN A 979 17.13 -0.90 -57.49
CA ASN A 979 15.94 -1.17 -56.69
C ASN A 979 15.49 -0.01 -55.77
N ILE A 980 16.39 0.91 -55.41
CA ILE A 980 16.12 2.19 -54.72
C ILE A 980 16.09 3.34 -55.73
N LEU A 981 16.98 3.35 -56.73
CA LEU A 981 17.14 4.41 -57.73
C LEU A 981 15.82 4.78 -58.43
N LYS A 982 14.99 3.79 -58.77
CA LYS A 982 13.64 4.03 -59.34
C LYS A 982 12.73 4.89 -58.45
N HIS A 983 12.90 4.86 -57.13
CA HIS A 983 12.15 5.70 -56.20
C HIS A 983 12.75 7.12 -56.05
N VAL A 984 14.01 7.32 -56.40
CA VAL A 984 14.67 8.63 -56.52
C VAL A 984 14.25 9.31 -57.84
N VAL A 985 14.48 8.63 -58.97
CA VAL A 985 14.14 9.10 -60.33
C VAL A 985 12.64 9.36 -60.48
N GLY A 986 11.79 8.49 -59.93
CA GLY A 986 10.32 8.65 -59.90
C GLY A 986 9.77 9.77 -59.01
N GLN A 987 10.65 10.55 -58.37
CA GLN A 987 10.30 11.75 -57.59
C GLN A 987 10.90 13.00 -58.21
N PHE A 988 12.12 12.91 -58.77
CA PHE A 988 12.62 13.93 -59.69
C PHE A 988 11.61 14.17 -60.83
N SER A 989 11.05 13.13 -61.45
CA SER A 989 10.03 13.28 -62.51
C SER A 989 8.83 14.15 -62.06
N LYS A 990 8.31 13.93 -60.84
CA LYS A 990 7.16 14.67 -60.30
C LYS A 990 7.49 16.12 -59.96
N ILE A 991 8.67 16.38 -59.40
CA ILE A 991 9.07 17.74 -58.97
C ILE A 991 9.43 18.60 -60.19
N LEU A 992 10.16 18.03 -61.16
CA LEU A 992 10.64 18.74 -62.35
C LEU A 992 9.51 19.14 -63.32
N LEU A 993 8.40 18.40 -63.36
CA LEU A 993 7.19 18.78 -64.11
C LEU A 993 6.65 20.15 -63.71
N HIS A 994 6.71 20.52 -62.43
CA HIS A 994 6.04 21.69 -61.88
C HIS A 994 6.97 22.87 -61.55
N ASP A 995 8.25 22.63 -61.26
CA ASP A 995 9.22 23.68 -60.89
C ASP A 995 10.24 23.95 -62.01
N SER A 996 10.26 25.18 -62.53
CA SER A 996 11.21 25.66 -63.54
C SER A 996 12.59 26.01 -62.99
N ARG A 997 12.69 26.38 -61.71
CA ARG A 997 13.98 26.59 -61.01
C ARG A 997 14.64 25.27 -60.70
N ALA A 998 13.88 24.27 -60.24
CA ALA A 998 14.36 22.90 -60.07
C ALA A 998 14.94 22.33 -61.38
N ARG A 999 14.24 22.51 -62.51
CA ARG A 999 14.74 22.10 -63.83
C ARG A 999 16.07 22.74 -64.20
N ARG A 1000 16.22 24.05 -64.00
CA ARG A 1000 17.52 24.71 -64.24
C ARG A 1000 18.61 24.14 -63.34
N LEU A 1001 18.32 23.97 -62.05
CA LEU A 1001 19.29 23.47 -61.06
C LEU A 1001 19.78 22.05 -61.42
N PHE A 1002 18.85 21.15 -61.73
CA PHE A 1002 19.10 19.73 -62.08
C PHE A 1002 19.90 19.54 -63.36
N VAL A 1003 19.89 20.51 -64.28
CA VAL A 1003 20.80 20.54 -65.43
C VAL A 1003 22.17 21.05 -65.01
N THR A 1004 22.25 22.15 -64.28
CA THR A 1004 23.54 22.76 -63.86
C THR A 1004 24.34 21.93 -62.87
N SER A 1005 23.70 21.03 -62.12
CA SER A 1005 24.34 20.11 -61.17
C SER A 1005 24.82 18.80 -61.81
N GLY A 1006 24.51 18.55 -63.08
CA GLY A 1006 24.82 17.31 -63.79
C GLY A 1006 23.76 16.19 -63.63
N GLY A 1007 22.71 16.40 -62.82
CA GLY A 1007 21.65 15.42 -62.61
C GLY A 1007 20.98 14.92 -63.90
N LEU A 1008 20.68 15.81 -64.87
CA LEU A 1008 20.12 15.40 -66.16
C LEU A 1008 21.09 14.54 -66.98
N LYS A 1009 22.40 14.84 -66.95
CA LYS A 1009 23.43 14.00 -67.57
C LYS A 1009 23.43 12.62 -66.92
N LYS A 1010 23.43 12.57 -65.58
CA LYS A 1010 23.45 11.28 -64.88
C LYS A 1010 22.21 10.44 -65.20
N VAL A 1011 21.04 11.06 -65.41
CA VAL A 1011 19.82 10.37 -65.85
C VAL A 1011 19.96 9.73 -67.25
N GLN A 1012 20.70 10.32 -68.20
CA GLN A 1012 20.94 9.67 -69.50
C GLN A 1012 22.02 8.57 -69.43
N GLU A 1013 22.84 8.54 -68.37
CA GLU A 1013 23.81 7.47 -68.09
C GLU A 1013 23.21 6.29 -67.29
N ILE A 1014 21.88 6.21 -67.12
CA ILE A 1014 21.22 5.09 -66.43
C ILE A 1014 20.74 4.08 -67.47
N ASP A 1015 21.46 2.96 -67.58
CA ASP A 1015 20.97 1.78 -68.30
C ASP A 1015 19.71 1.24 -67.60
N ALA A 1016 18.56 1.31 -68.28
CA ALA A 1016 17.28 0.81 -67.79
C ALA A 1016 16.65 -0.15 -68.80
N GLU A 1017 16.08 -1.25 -68.30
CA GLU A 1017 15.46 -2.27 -69.15
C GLU A 1017 14.25 -1.68 -69.92
N PRO A 1018 14.09 -1.94 -71.22
CA PRO A 1018 12.95 -1.48 -72.00
C PRO A 1018 11.61 -1.93 -71.40
N GLY A 1019 10.71 -0.98 -71.16
CA GLY A 1019 9.42 -1.24 -70.51
C GLY A 1019 9.49 -1.33 -68.97
N SER A 1020 10.63 -1.06 -68.34
CA SER A 1020 10.72 -0.95 -66.88
C SER A 1020 10.16 0.38 -66.37
N VAL A 1021 9.64 0.37 -65.14
CA VAL A 1021 9.15 1.58 -64.43
C VAL A 1021 10.26 2.63 -64.26
N LEU A 1022 11.53 2.21 -64.27
CA LEU A 1022 12.67 3.14 -64.29
C LEU A 1022 12.74 3.90 -65.62
N GLN A 1023 12.62 3.21 -66.76
CA GLN A 1023 12.56 3.84 -68.07
C GLN A 1023 11.34 4.76 -68.23
N GLU A 1024 10.17 4.40 -67.70
CA GLU A 1024 8.99 5.27 -67.68
C GLU A 1024 9.27 6.60 -66.96
N HIS A 1025 9.98 6.55 -65.82
CA HIS A 1025 10.37 7.74 -65.06
C HIS A 1025 11.46 8.56 -65.75
N ILE A 1026 12.42 7.93 -66.44
CA ILE A 1026 13.42 8.60 -67.27
C ILE A 1026 12.74 9.34 -68.44
N ASN A 1027 11.82 8.67 -69.15
CA ASN A 1027 11.04 9.27 -70.23
C ASN A 1027 10.22 10.48 -69.75
N ALA A 1028 9.62 10.37 -68.56
CA ALA A 1028 8.90 11.49 -67.93
C ALA A 1028 9.83 12.67 -67.60
N ILE A 1029 11.03 12.43 -67.05
CA ILE A 1029 12.04 13.50 -66.85
C ILE A 1029 12.43 14.13 -68.18
N ASN A 1030 12.70 13.33 -69.22
CA ASN A 1030 13.11 13.84 -70.53
C ASN A 1030 12.02 14.73 -71.16
N SER A 1031 10.73 14.41 -70.98
CA SER A 1031 9.61 15.26 -71.42
C SER A 1031 9.53 16.63 -70.71
N CYS A 1032 10.25 16.83 -69.60
CA CYS A 1032 10.29 18.10 -68.87
C CYS A 1032 11.25 19.14 -69.49
N PHE A 1033 12.05 18.75 -70.49
CA PHE A 1033 13.11 19.53 -71.12
C PHE A 1033 12.98 19.57 -72.66
N PRO A 1034 13.49 20.62 -73.35
CA PRO A 1034 13.62 20.63 -74.80
C PRO A 1034 14.50 19.48 -75.31
N GLU A 1035 14.13 18.88 -76.45
CA GLU A 1035 14.83 17.72 -77.01
C GLU A 1035 16.31 18.00 -77.29
N GLU A 1036 16.65 19.24 -77.68
CA GLU A 1036 18.02 19.71 -77.88
C GLU A 1036 18.89 19.56 -76.64
N ILE A 1037 18.33 19.84 -75.45
CA ILE A 1037 19.03 19.73 -74.16
C ILE A 1037 19.17 18.25 -73.78
N VAL A 1038 18.14 17.43 -73.99
CA VAL A 1038 18.20 15.98 -73.72
C VAL A 1038 19.26 15.32 -74.61
N ARG A 1039 19.26 15.65 -75.92
CA ARG A 1039 20.27 15.19 -76.89
C ARG A 1039 21.68 15.61 -76.47
N TYR A 1040 21.91 16.89 -76.12
CA TYR A 1040 23.22 17.38 -75.68
C TYR A 1040 23.83 16.60 -74.50
N TYR A 1041 23.00 16.11 -73.58
CA TYR A 1041 23.43 15.30 -72.43
C TYR A 1041 23.35 13.78 -72.65
N SER A 1042 22.97 13.31 -73.85
CA SER A 1042 22.88 11.89 -74.17
C SER A 1042 24.27 11.28 -74.44
N PRO A 1043 24.53 10.02 -74.03
CA PRO A 1043 25.73 9.28 -74.42
C PRO A 1043 25.92 9.26 -75.95
N GLY A 1044 27.16 9.38 -76.42
CA GLY A 1044 27.51 9.40 -77.85
C GLY A 1044 27.16 10.70 -78.60
N TYR A 1045 26.49 11.69 -78.00
CA TYR A 1045 26.11 12.92 -78.71
C TYR A 1045 27.30 13.68 -79.31
N SER A 1046 28.45 13.73 -78.61
CA SER A 1046 29.67 14.34 -79.12
C SER A 1046 30.24 13.62 -80.34
N GLU A 1047 30.10 12.29 -80.41
CA GLU A 1047 30.59 11.46 -81.51
C GLU A 1047 29.69 11.65 -82.74
N ALA A 1048 28.37 11.55 -82.56
CA ALA A 1048 27.38 11.83 -83.62
C ALA A 1048 27.39 13.31 -84.11
N LEU A 1049 27.91 14.25 -83.31
CA LEU A 1049 28.14 15.63 -83.72
C LEU A 1049 29.45 15.78 -84.52
N LEU A 1050 30.49 14.99 -84.21
CA LEU A 1050 31.74 14.94 -84.96
C LEU A 1050 31.57 14.24 -86.31
N GLU A 1051 30.85 13.11 -86.38
CA GLU A 1051 30.45 12.47 -87.65
C GLU A 1051 29.69 13.46 -88.55
N ARG A 1052 28.81 14.27 -87.95
CA ARG A 1052 28.10 15.34 -88.66
C ARG A 1052 29.03 16.44 -89.16
N LEU A 1053 30.05 16.83 -88.38
CA LEU A 1053 31.07 17.79 -88.79
C LEU A 1053 31.90 17.24 -89.96
N GLU A 1054 32.28 15.97 -89.93
CA GLU A 1054 33.00 15.29 -91.03
C GLU A 1054 32.15 15.18 -92.30
N SER A 1055 30.83 15.06 -92.16
CA SER A 1055 29.87 15.11 -93.28
C SER A 1055 29.57 16.52 -93.81
N TYR A 1056 30.01 17.59 -93.12
CA TYR A 1056 29.62 18.97 -93.43
C TYR A 1056 30.55 19.61 -94.47
N GLN A 1057 30.03 19.84 -95.67
CA GLN A 1057 30.71 20.66 -96.68
C GLN A 1057 30.31 22.14 -96.50
N PRO A 1058 31.26 23.05 -96.22
CA PRO A 1058 31.00 24.49 -96.28
C PRO A 1058 30.78 24.92 -97.75
N ALA A 1059 29.88 25.90 -97.93
CA ALA A 1059 29.57 26.52 -99.22
C ALA A 1059 30.42 27.76 -99.50
#